data_AF-A0A956G2E7-F1
#
_entry.id   AF-A0A956G2E7-F1
#
_cell.length_a   1.000
_cell.length_b   1.000
_cell.length_c   1.000
_cell.angle_alpha   90.00
_cell.angle_beta   90.00
_cell.angle_gamma   90.00
#
_symmetry.space_group_name_H-M   'P 1'
#
loop_
_entity.id
_entity.type
_entity.pdbx_description
1 polymer ?
#
loop_
_entity_poly.entity_id
_entity_poly.type
_entity_poly.pdbx_seq_one_letter_code
_entity_poly.pdbx_strand_id
1 'polypeptide(L)'
;MLIPRALIYAPKAGAPRLRGAVGATGCDTEVIANLDQLEACDLVVAETGDDVSQLVGRLQTLDEARAIVLVDKPDLLTMVHQLRVPATRSVLVSEDLSLPTLSSVSAKLLWGDVFGLGKVVPWGVRIYSEAVASYDDRMQALSAVGRFASALGLRAKYREAIDSVLDELLMNALYNAPVDAAGGRVFSEVDPKDRLSMQVERPVLLQYACDGSRFLLAMRDGFGSLDRKTVLDYLERCATAEGSQIERKASGAGLGLYIVANHVSELIFSVLPGAATEVICSIDLRKPRQQLTHLGFHEERPDSRADVASSARAPRRLIASGAGASAGGGGATSPRLTLALVVASVLLLMAAAIFVALPYVRAPAVGDLVITTTPPGAVVYVSGARRGKASPSLKIKGLAAERAYSIAARLAGYESAREVVTVKANQSQSVALELRAKSGSLQVSSTPTGAAIKLDGRSTGKTTPALLPGLAPARDYRLTLHLHGHADSTQTVRVEPGQVLAVHSPLAVDGGFARVSLRSTPSGARLFINNVDTGKRTPLGGHALPSGQTYLLQLRRGNLVPWSMRWNATPGAHLSRKVKLVHGGRLRLVANVPLKAQLGDVELDLPIDRMVAPGVHVVRLFSRWPLRVDTRIKLRVRRGDVMARKLRFTKVSVKQKGWQVAHGSGSARSVGLLAYKQQVKLVNPRKKKSRLVELDLSKGKPVVVDIDKLATK
;
A
#
# COMPACT_ATOMS: atom_id res chain seq x y z
N MET A 1 17.93 -31.28 36.87
CA MET A 1 17.34 -30.02 36.38
C MET A 1 16.98 -29.20 37.59
N LEU A 2 17.56 -28.01 37.75
CA LEU A 2 17.10 -27.06 38.76
C LEU A 2 15.75 -26.52 38.29
N ILE A 3 14.72 -26.65 39.11
CA ILE A 3 13.40 -26.05 38.85
C ILE A 3 13.59 -24.52 39.03
N PRO A 4 13.25 -23.69 38.04
CA PRO A 4 13.43 -22.26 38.17
C PRO A 4 12.47 -21.71 39.25
N ARG A 5 12.91 -20.69 39.97
CA ARG A 5 12.17 -20.09 41.08
C ARG A 5 11.58 -18.75 40.68
N ALA A 6 10.31 -18.54 41.03
CA ALA A 6 9.59 -17.31 40.80
C ALA A 6 9.01 -16.74 42.10
N LEU A 7 9.25 -15.45 42.35
CA LEU A 7 8.69 -14.70 43.47
C LEU A 7 7.54 -13.82 43.01
N ILE A 8 6.44 -13.84 43.74
CA ILE A 8 5.25 -13.03 43.45
C ILE A 8 5.05 -12.03 44.58
N TYR A 9 5.32 -10.77 44.31
CA TYR A 9 4.99 -9.66 45.20
C TYR A 9 3.59 -9.15 44.86
N ALA A 10 2.63 -9.44 45.74
CA ALA A 10 1.22 -9.07 45.56
C ALA A 10 0.66 -8.52 46.89
N PRO A 11 0.88 -7.23 47.19
CA PRO A 11 0.38 -6.59 48.41
C PRO A 11 -1.15 -6.41 48.41
N LYS A 12 -1.83 -6.59 47.26
CA LYS A 12 -3.29 -6.51 47.13
C LYS A 12 -3.95 -7.90 47.17
N ALA A 13 -5.28 -7.92 47.32
CA ALA A 13 -6.06 -9.15 47.28
C ALA A 13 -6.06 -9.77 45.85
N GLY A 14 -5.10 -10.65 45.57
CA GLY A 14 -4.96 -11.31 44.26
C GLY A 14 -3.93 -12.45 44.18
N ALA A 15 -3.08 -12.58 45.21
CA ALA A 15 -1.95 -13.52 45.24
C ALA A 15 -2.24 -14.97 44.83
N PRO A 16 -3.35 -15.63 45.25
CA PRO A 16 -3.59 -17.02 44.87
C PRO A 16 -3.79 -17.22 43.36
N ARG A 17 -4.42 -16.24 42.68
CA ARG A 17 -4.68 -16.33 41.23
C ARG A 17 -3.40 -16.15 40.42
N LEU A 18 -2.56 -15.19 40.84
CA LEU A 18 -1.23 -14.97 40.25
C LEU A 18 -0.34 -16.19 40.44
N ARG A 19 -0.32 -16.76 41.65
CA ARG A 19 0.43 -17.99 41.96
C ARG A 19 0.04 -19.15 41.06
N GLY A 20 -1.27 -19.39 40.86
CA GLY A 20 -1.74 -20.43 39.96
C GLY A 20 -1.28 -20.24 38.51
N ALA A 21 -1.35 -19.02 37.98
CA ALA A 21 -0.95 -18.72 36.61
C ALA A 21 0.57 -18.86 36.38
N VAL A 22 1.38 -18.37 37.32
CA VAL A 22 2.85 -18.47 37.22
C VAL A 22 3.30 -19.91 37.46
N GLY A 23 2.72 -20.60 38.45
CA GLY A 23 3.07 -21.97 38.79
C GLY A 23 2.75 -22.98 37.68
N ALA A 24 1.73 -22.70 36.85
CA ALA A 24 1.40 -23.51 35.67
C ALA A 24 2.53 -23.57 34.62
N THR A 25 3.56 -22.73 34.73
CA THR A 25 4.73 -22.74 33.84
C THR A 25 5.81 -23.74 34.24
N GLY A 26 5.63 -24.46 35.35
CA GLY A 26 6.57 -25.46 35.85
C GLY A 26 7.70 -24.90 36.70
N CYS A 27 7.54 -23.70 37.27
CA CYS A 27 8.47 -23.09 38.22
C CYS A 27 8.00 -23.29 39.68
N ASP A 28 8.95 -23.21 40.61
CA ASP A 28 8.65 -23.10 42.03
C ASP A 28 8.17 -21.67 42.33
N THR A 29 7.01 -21.53 42.97
CA THR A 29 6.35 -20.23 43.16
C THR A 29 6.09 -19.92 44.63
N GLU A 30 6.61 -18.79 45.04
CA GLU A 30 6.44 -18.25 46.38
C GLU A 30 5.80 -16.86 46.32
N VAL A 31 4.82 -16.63 47.19
CA VAL A 31 4.16 -15.32 47.33
C VAL A 31 4.79 -14.63 48.52
N ILE A 32 5.26 -13.40 48.29
CA ILE A 32 5.82 -12.54 49.32
C ILE A 32 4.91 -11.32 49.55
N ALA A 33 4.82 -10.90 50.81
CA ALA A 33 4.00 -9.75 51.21
C ALA A 33 4.84 -8.49 51.42
N ASN A 34 6.16 -8.62 51.62
CA ASN A 34 7.09 -7.51 51.79
C ASN A 34 8.19 -7.56 50.73
N LEU A 35 8.49 -6.41 50.11
CA LEU A 35 9.58 -6.23 49.14
C LEU A 35 10.97 -6.56 49.71
N ASP A 36 11.17 -6.49 51.02
CA ASP A 36 12.44 -6.87 51.66
C ASP A 36 12.71 -8.38 51.58
N GLN A 37 11.65 -9.19 51.41
CA GLN A 37 11.74 -10.65 51.19
C GLN A 37 12.15 -10.99 49.76
N LEU A 38 12.25 -9.98 48.89
CA LEU A 38 12.60 -10.20 47.50
C LEU A 38 14.11 -10.46 47.39
N GLU A 39 14.44 -11.69 46.99
CA GLU A 39 15.79 -12.22 46.84
C GLU A 39 16.08 -12.71 45.42
N ALA A 40 17.29 -13.20 45.18
CA ALA A 40 17.71 -13.69 43.86
C ALA A 40 16.83 -14.86 43.39
N CYS A 41 16.20 -14.69 42.24
CA CYS A 41 15.30 -15.66 41.62
C CYS A 41 15.31 -15.48 40.08
N ASP A 42 14.73 -16.45 39.35
CA ASP A 42 14.70 -16.42 37.89
C ASP A 42 13.63 -15.45 37.36
N LEU A 43 12.49 -15.32 38.07
CA LEU A 43 11.37 -14.45 37.69
C LEU A 43 10.75 -13.76 38.90
N VAL A 44 10.46 -12.47 38.77
CA VAL A 44 9.63 -11.71 39.70
C VAL A 44 8.32 -11.32 39.00
N VAL A 45 7.19 -11.52 39.67
CA VAL A 45 5.91 -10.91 39.28
C VAL A 45 5.50 -9.95 40.39
N ALA A 46 5.43 -8.66 40.10
CA ALA A 46 5.21 -7.63 41.10
C ALA A 46 4.02 -6.74 40.74
N GLU A 47 3.03 -6.66 41.62
CA GLU A 47 2.00 -5.62 41.53
C GLU A 47 2.55 -4.28 42.01
N THR A 48 2.24 -3.21 41.27
CA THR A 48 2.50 -1.86 41.75
C THR A 48 1.56 -1.57 42.92
N GLY A 49 2.13 -1.53 44.13
CA GLY A 49 1.45 -1.03 45.32
C GLY A 49 1.45 0.50 45.37
N ASP A 50 1.24 1.07 46.56
CA ASP A 50 1.20 2.53 46.75
C ASP A 50 2.58 3.20 46.58
N ASP A 51 3.68 2.47 46.83
CA ASP A 51 5.06 2.96 46.68
C ASP A 51 5.79 2.28 45.51
N VAL A 52 5.62 2.86 44.32
CA VAL A 52 6.29 2.43 43.08
C VAL A 52 7.81 2.62 43.15
N SER A 53 8.30 3.64 43.87
CA SER A 53 9.72 3.97 43.95
C SER A 53 10.50 2.88 44.70
N GLN A 54 9.93 2.35 45.78
CA GLN A 54 10.53 1.26 46.54
C GLN A 54 10.65 -0.03 45.69
N LEU A 55 9.59 -0.37 44.93
CA LEU A 55 9.61 -1.52 44.02
C LEU A 55 10.70 -1.37 42.94
N VAL A 56 10.79 -0.20 42.30
CA VAL A 56 11.81 0.09 41.29
C VAL A 56 13.21 -0.06 41.89
N GLY A 57 13.46 0.52 43.06
CA GLY A 57 14.75 0.41 43.75
C GLY A 57 15.14 -1.03 44.04
N ARG A 58 14.21 -1.87 44.52
CA ARG A 58 14.47 -3.30 44.75
C ARG A 58 14.73 -4.07 43.47
N LEU A 59 13.94 -3.87 42.42
CA LEU A 59 14.15 -4.52 41.13
C LEU A 59 15.50 -4.18 40.48
N GLN A 60 16.03 -2.97 40.72
CA GLN A 60 17.36 -2.58 40.24
C GLN A 60 18.52 -3.30 40.95
N THR A 61 18.28 -3.85 42.15
CA THR A 61 19.30 -4.61 42.89
C THR A 61 19.44 -6.07 42.44
N LEU A 62 18.58 -6.52 41.53
CA LEU A 62 18.58 -7.90 41.04
C LEU A 62 19.37 -7.99 39.73
N ASP A 63 20.60 -8.49 39.79
CA ASP A 63 21.51 -8.54 38.64
C ASP A 63 21.06 -9.52 37.54
N GLU A 64 20.19 -10.49 37.85
CA GLU A 64 19.76 -11.54 36.92
C GLU A 64 18.25 -11.76 36.78
N ALA A 65 17.44 -11.27 37.72
CA ALA A 65 16.01 -11.56 37.73
C ALA A 65 15.29 -10.84 36.57
N ARG A 66 14.34 -11.55 35.94
CA ARG A 66 13.42 -10.97 34.95
C ARG A 66 12.14 -10.58 35.69
N ALA A 67 11.62 -9.38 35.46
CA ALA A 67 10.41 -8.91 36.15
C ALA A 67 9.22 -8.71 35.20
N ILE A 68 8.04 -9.11 35.66
CA ILE A 68 6.74 -8.74 35.12
C ILE A 68 6.10 -7.79 36.13
N VAL A 69 5.84 -6.55 35.71
CA VAL A 69 5.22 -5.53 36.57
C VAL A 69 3.74 -5.43 36.22
N LEU A 70 2.86 -5.48 37.23
CA LEU A 70 1.42 -5.33 37.07
C LEU A 70 1.02 -3.93 37.53
N VAL A 71 0.55 -3.09 36.61
CA VAL A 71 0.06 -1.72 36.89
C VAL A 71 -1.46 -1.71 37.01
N ASP A 72 -2.03 -0.82 37.82
CA ASP A 72 -3.49 -0.81 38.03
C ASP A 72 -4.29 -0.46 36.78
N LYS A 73 -3.86 0.59 36.05
CA LYS A 73 -4.62 1.18 34.93
C LYS A 73 -3.78 1.26 33.65
N PRO A 74 -4.43 1.24 32.47
CA PRO A 74 -3.74 1.39 31.19
C PRO A 74 -3.30 2.85 30.98
N ASP A 75 -2.04 3.14 31.29
CA ASP A 75 -1.39 4.42 31.00
C ASP A 75 -0.04 4.19 30.33
N LEU A 76 0.10 4.66 29.09
CA LEU A 76 1.28 4.37 28.25
C LEU A 76 2.56 4.90 28.88
N LEU A 77 2.54 6.11 29.46
CA LEU A 77 3.73 6.72 30.05
C LEU A 77 4.21 5.93 31.27
N THR A 78 3.28 5.57 32.16
CA THR A 78 3.55 4.71 33.32
C THR A 78 4.12 3.36 32.87
N MET A 79 3.51 2.73 31.86
CA MET A 79 4.00 1.45 31.32
C MET A 79 5.42 1.57 30.75
N VAL A 80 5.71 2.64 30.00
CA VAL A 80 7.05 2.91 29.45
C VAL A 80 8.06 3.12 30.58
N HIS A 81 7.70 3.88 31.62
CA HIS A 81 8.57 4.12 32.78
C HIS A 81 8.88 2.83 33.55
N GLN A 82 7.89 1.97 33.79
CA GLN A 82 8.12 0.67 34.40
C GLN A 82 9.00 -0.24 33.53
N LEU A 83 8.80 -0.20 32.21
CA LEU A 83 9.62 -0.96 31.26
C LEU A 83 11.01 -0.35 31.04
N ARG A 84 11.36 0.81 31.62
CA ARG A 84 12.74 1.32 31.64
C ARG A 84 13.58 0.69 32.73
N VAL A 85 12.96 0.13 33.76
CA VAL A 85 13.68 -0.60 34.81
C VAL A 85 14.39 -1.80 34.18
N PRO A 86 15.73 -1.94 34.31
CA PRO A 86 16.50 -2.94 33.57
C PRO A 86 15.96 -4.38 33.70
N ALA A 87 15.58 -4.77 34.93
CA ALA A 87 15.01 -6.08 35.25
C ALA A 87 13.62 -6.32 34.63
N THR A 88 12.81 -5.28 34.46
CA THR A 88 11.44 -5.39 33.92
C THR A 88 11.49 -5.78 32.46
N ARG A 89 10.79 -6.85 32.08
CA ARG A 89 10.68 -7.32 30.69
C ARG A 89 9.27 -7.17 30.15
N SER A 90 8.27 -7.08 31.02
CA SER A 90 6.88 -6.94 30.63
C SER A 90 6.09 -6.13 31.65
N VAL A 91 5.17 -5.31 31.16
CA VAL A 91 4.21 -4.56 31.97
C VAL A 91 2.80 -4.94 31.56
N LEU A 92 1.99 -5.38 32.51
CA LEU A 92 0.60 -5.81 32.31
C LEU A 92 -0.35 -4.96 33.16
N VAL A 93 -1.59 -4.79 32.72
CA VAL A 93 -2.62 -4.08 33.49
C VAL A 93 -3.44 -5.05 34.34
N SER A 94 -3.53 -4.79 35.64
CA SER A 94 -4.21 -5.64 36.63
C SER A 94 -5.74 -5.68 36.44
N GLU A 95 -6.38 -4.54 36.14
CA GLU A 95 -7.84 -4.45 35.94
C GLU A 95 -8.37 -5.36 34.80
N ASP A 96 -7.53 -5.66 33.81
CA ASP A 96 -7.86 -6.47 32.62
C ASP A 96 -6.97 -7.72 32.46
N LEU A 97 -6.34 -8.17 33.55
CA LEU A 97 -5.33 -9.23 33.48
C LEU A 97 -5.92 -10.58 33.03
N SER A 98 -5.41 -11.07 31.91
CA SER A 98 -5.64 -12.43 31.42
C SER A 98 -4.63 -13.40 32.06
N LEU A 99 -5.10 -14.35 32.86
CA LEU A 99 -4.24 -15.38 33.46
C LEU A 99 -3.47 -16.21 32.41
N PRO A 100 -4.09 -16.63 31.27
CA PRO A 100 -3.33 -17.25 30.19
C PRO A 100 -2.21 -16.37 29.62
N THR A 101 -2.44 -15.06 29.53
CA THR A 101 -1.42 -14.10 29.09
C THR A 101 -0.27 -14.05 30.10
N LEU A 102 -0.57 -13.97 31.40
CA LEU A 102 0.45 -14.02 32.46
C LEU A 102 1.27 -15.32 32.39
N SER A 103 0.62 -16.48 32.29
CA SER A 103 1.30 -17.78 32.14
C SER A 103 2.20 -17.82 30.90
N SER A 104 1.71 -17.33 29.76
CA SER A 104 2.51 -17.27 28.51
C SER A 104 3.75 -16.38 28.67
N VAL A 105 3.59 -15.18 29.24
CA VAL A 105 4.72 -14.25 29.44
C VAL A 105 5.71 -14.83 30.45
N SER A 106 5.23 -15.37 31.58
CA SER A 106 6.08 -16.05 32.57
C SER A 106 6.88 -17.19 31.95
N ALA A 107 6.25 -18.06 31.16
CA ALA A 107 6.94 -19.17 30.48
C ALA A 107 8.00 -18.67 29.50
N LYS A 108 7.67 -17.67 28.65
CA LYS A 108 8.65 -17.07 27.72
C LYS A 108 9.86 -16.51 28.46
N LEU A 109 9.63 -15.81 29.58
CA LEU A 109 10.69 -15.18 30.36
C LEU A 109 11.48 -16.19 31.20
N LEU A 110 10.90 -17.27 31.68
CA LEU A 110 11.63 -18.29 32.45
C LEU A 110 12.54 -19.13 31.53
N TRP A 111 12.01 -19.53 30.38
CA TRP A 111 12.67 -20.52 29.52
C TRP A 111 13.49 -19.91 28.38
N GLY A 112 13.43 -18.59 28.18
CA GLY A 112 14.23 -17.86 27.17
C GLY A 112 13.73 -18.00 25.73
N ASP A 113 12.79 -18.92 25.47
CA ASP A 113 12.17 -19.12 24.17
C ASP A 113 11.06 -18.08 23.92
N VAL A 114 11.47 -16.86 23.57
CA VAL A 114 10.59 -15.67 23.54
C VAL A 114 9.79 -15.50 22.24
N PHE A 115 10.23 -16.12 21.13
CA PHE A 115 9.67 -15.95 19.78
C PHE A 115 8.42 -16.79 19.49
N GLY A 116 7.58 -16.33 18.58
CA GLY A 116 6.47 -17.05 17.98
C GLY A 116 5.11 -16.60 18.49
N LEU A 117 4.23 -16.29 17.52
CA LEU A 117 2.81 -16.00 17.77
C LEU A 117 2.09 -17.18 18.44
N GLY A 118 2.52 -18.41 18.14
CA GLY A 118 1.99 -19.67 18.70
C GLY A 118 1.94 -19.73 20.22
N LYS A 119 2.76 -18.93 20.91
CA LYS A 119 2.85 -18.93 22.37
C LYS A 119 1.87 -17.98 23.05
N VAL A 120 1.35 -16.98 22.33
CA VAL A 120 0.40 -15.99 22.86
C VAL A 120 -1.04 -16.27 22.44
N VAL A 121 -1.23 -17.12 21.43
CA VAL A 121 -2.55 -17.58 21.00
C VAL A 121 -2.99 -18.79 21.84
N PRO A 122 -4.30 -18.90 22.14
CA PRO A 122 -4.85 -20.12 22.74
C PRO A 122 -4.60 -21.36 21.88
N TRP A 123 -4.49 -22.51 22.53
CA TRP A 123 -4.37 -23.79 21.84
C TRP A 123 -5.56 -24.03 20.89
N GLY A 124 -5.28 -24.55 19.69
CA GLY A 124 -6.28 -24.81 18.65
C GLY A 124 -6.57 -23.64 17.71
N VAL A 125 -6.09 -22.42 17.99
CA VAL A 125 -6.22 -21.28 17.07
C VAL A 125 -5.27 -21.44 15.88
N ARG A 126 -5.80 -21.31 14.66
CA ARG A 126 -5.01 -21.40 13.43
C ARG A 126 -4.20 -20.12 13.21
N ILE A 127 -2.90 -20.29 12.99
CA ILE A 127 -1.99 -19.21 12.59
C ILE A 127 -1.80 -19.28 11.08
N TYR A 128 -1.99 -18.15 10.41
CA TYR A 128 -1.66 -17.94 9.01
C TYR A 128 -0.27 -17.32 8.91
N SER A 129 0.44 -17.57 7.82
CA SER A 129 1.81 -17.08 7.64
C SER A 129 2.09 -16.70 6.20
N GLU A 130 2.74 -15.55 6.01
CA GLU A 130 3.10 -14.98 4.71
C GLU A 130 4.52 -14.41 4.77
N ALA A 131 5.32 -14.62 3.72
CA ALA A 131 6.65 -14.04 3.61
C ALA A 131 6.58 -12.77 2.78
N VAL A 132 7.07 -11.65 3.33
CA VAL A 132 7.02 -10.33 2.72
C VAL A 132 8.44 -9.85 2.43
N ALA A 133 8.85 -9.78 1.17
CA ALA A 133 10.21 -9.41 0.77
C ALA A 133 10.28 -8.10 -0.04
N SER A 134 9.12 -7.58 -0.47
CA SER A 134 9.02 -6.46 -1.40
C SER A 134 7.78 -5.60 -1.15
N TYR A 135 7.70 -4.46 -1.84
CA TYR A 135 6.53 -3.59 -1.80
C TYR A 135 5.26 -4.26 -2.37
N ASP A 136 5.40 -5.06 -3.42
CA ASP A 136 4.27 -5.83 -3.98
C ASP A 136 3.80 -6.91 -3.00
N ASP A 137 4.72 -7.58 -2.30
CA ASP A 137 4.37 -8.53 -1.24
C ASP A 137 3.66 -7.83 -0.08
N ARG A 138 4.05 -6.60 0.27
CA ARG A 138 3.34 -5.77 1.27
C ARG A 138 1.89 -5.54 0.85
N MET A 139 1.65 -5.13 -0.39
CA MET A 139 0.28 -4.91 -0.90
C MET A 139 -0.55 -6.20 -0.92
N GLN A 140 0.08 -7.34 -1.24
CA GLN A 140 -0.56 -8.65 -1.17
C GLN A 140 -0.89 -9.05 0.27
N ALA A 141 0.04 -8.85 1.21
CA ALA A 141 -0.15 -9.12 2.63
C ALA A 141 -1.27 -8.27 3.24
N LEU A 142 -1.30 -6.95 2.97
CA LEU A 142 -2.41 -6.08 3.38
C LEU A 142 -3.74 -6.59 2.80
N SER A 143 -3.77 -6.96 1.52
CA SER A 143 -4.98 -7.50 0.90
C SER A 143 -5.41 -8.84 1.51
N ALA A 144 -4.47 -9.73 1.83
CA ALA A 144 -4.75 -11.04 2.41
C ALA A 144 -5.31 -10.91 3.83
N VAL A 145 -4.66 -10.12 4.69
CA VAL A 145 -5.14 -9.84 6.06
C VAL A 145 -6.48 -9.11 6.03
N GLY A 146 -6.65 -8.11 5.16
CA GLY A 146 -7.91 -7.38 5.00
C GLY A 146 -9.07 -8.28 4.53
N ARG A 147 -8.82 -9.22 3.60
CA ARG A 147 -9.80 -10.24 3.19
C ARG A 147 -10.13 -11.19 4.35
N PHE A 148 -9.14 -11.63 5.11
CA PHE A 148 -9.34 -12.49 6.28
C PHE A 148 -10.20 -11.79 7.33
N ALA A 149 -9.86 -10.55 7.70
CA ALA A 149 -10.64 -9.73 8.62
C ALA A 149 -12.08 -9.47 8.13
N SER A 150 -12.26 -9.27 6.82
CA SER A 150 -13.59 -9.12 6.21
C SER A 150 -14.39 -10.43 6.24
N ALA A 151 -13.75 -11.58 6.00
CA ALA A 151 -14.39 -12.89 6.02
C ALA A 151 -14.87 -13.28 7.43
N LEU A 152 -14.15 -12.83 8.47
CA LEU A 152 -14.56 -12.96 9.87
C LEU A 152 -15.74 -12.03 10.25
N GLY A 153 -16.19 -11.15 9.36
CA GLY A 153 -17.29 -10.22 9.62
C GLY A 153 -16.92 -9.08 10.57
N LEU A 154 -15.64 -8.73 10.69
CA LEU A 154 -15.19 -7.68 11.60
C LEU A 154 -15.75 -6.30 11.19
N ARG A 155 -16.15 -5.50 12.19
CA ARG A 155 -16.64 -4.13 11.98
C ARG A 155 -15.57 -3.27 11.29
N ALA A 156 -16.00 -2.29 10.49
CA ALA A 156 -15.10 -1.42 9.70
C ALA A 156 -13.97 -0.81 10.54
N LYS A 157 -14.29 -0.28 11.73
CA LYS A 157 -13.30 0.29 12.65
C LYS A 157 -12.15 -0.65 13.03
N TYR A 158 -12.41 -1.96 13.17
CA TYR A 158 -11.37 -2.93 13.53
C TYR A 158 -10.54 -3.28 12.31
N ARG A 159 -11.16 -3.35 11.13
CA ARG A 159 -10.45 -3.54 9.86
C ARG A 159 -9.52 -2.37 9.55
N GLU A 160 -9.98 -1.14 9.75
CA GLU A 160 -9.16 0.08 9.61
C GLU A 160 -7.99 0.10 10.60
N ALA A 161 -8.21 -0.30 11.86
CA ALA A 161 -7.14 -0.42 12.85
C ALA A 161 -6.12 -1.52 12.46
N ILE A 162 -6.59 -2.70 12.02
CA ILE A 162 -5.72 -3.79 11.54
C ILE A 162 -4.87 -3.32 10.35
N ASP A 163 -5.49 -2.70 9.35
CA ASP A 163 -4.79 -2.20 8.16
C ASP A 163 -3.74 -1.15 8.54
N SER A 164 -4.10 -0.20 9.41
CA SER A 164 -3.18 0.84 9.89
C SER A 164 -2.00 0.25 10.67
N VAL A 165 -2.24 -0.70 11.57
CA VAL A 165 -1.18 -1.34 12.37
C VAL A 165 -0.27 -2.17 11.49
N LEU A 166 -0.84 -2.98 10.59
CA LEU A 166 -0.09 -3.82 9.68
C LEU A 166 0.81 -2.99 8.76
N ASP A 167 0.29 -1.88 8.23
CA ASP A 167 1.05 -1.02 7.34
C ASP A 167 2.26 -0.39 8.02
N GLU A 168 2.09 0.12 9.25
CA GLU A 168 3.17 0.70 10.05
C GLU A 168 4.23 -0.34 10.45
N LEU A 169 3.82 -1.55 10.85
CA LEU A 169 4.75 -2.62 11.20
C LEU A 169 5.55 -3.12 9.99
N LEU A 170 4.91 -3.28 8.83
CA LEU A 170 5.60 -3.64 7.59
C LEU A 170 6.54 -2.55 7.12
N MET A 171 6.15 -1.28 7.26
CA MET A 171 7.03 -0.15 6.97
C MET A 171 8.29 -0.18 7.84
N ASN A 172 8.14 -0.47 9.13
CA ASN A 172 9.28 -0.57 10.04
C ASN A 172 10.18 -1.77 9.74
N ALA A 173 9.61 -2.94 9.53
CA ALA A 173 10.36 -4.18 9.31
C ALA A 173 11.07 -4.23 7.94
N LEU A 174 10.45 -3.71 6.87
CA LEU A 174 11.02 -3.73 5.53
C LEU A 174 12.02 -2.60 5.26
N TYR A 175 11.83 -1.43 5.88
CA TYR A 175 12.61 -0.23 5.53
C TYR A 175 13.45 0.35 6.67
N ASN A 176 13.04 0.18 7.93
CA ASN A 176 13.76 0.78 9.06
C ASN A 176 14.67 -0.23 9.80
N ALA A 177 14.34 -1.52 9.77
CA ALA A 177 15.10 -2.59 10.42
C ALA A 177 16.41 -3.01 9.71
N PRO A 178 16.53 -2.98 8.37
CA PRO A 178 17.74 -3.43 7.70
C PRO A 178 18.96 -2.56 8.04
N VAL A 179 20.02 -3.21 8.56
CA VAL A 179 21.30 -2.61 8.88
C VAL A 179 22.42 -3.19 8.01
N ASP A 180 23.38 -2.36 7.62
CA ASP A 180 24.55 -2.77 6.83
C ASP A 180 25.56 -3.55 7.69
N ALA A 181 26.64 -4.02 7.07
CA ALA A 181 27.69 -4.77 7.76
C ALA A 181 28.44 -3.97 8.85
N ALA A 182 28.26 -2.65 8.90
CA ALA A 182 28.81 -1.75 9.92
C ALA A 182 27.76 -1.32 10.98
N GLY A 183 26.51 -1.79 10.88
CA GLY A 183 25.42 -1.45 11.79
C GLY A 183 24.66 -0.16 11.43
N GLY A 184 24.96 0.48 10.29
CA GLY A 184 24.25 1.65 9.77
C GLY A 184 22.92 1.27 9.12
N ARG A 185 21.88 2.12 9.24
CA ARG A 185 20.56 1.84 8.61
C ARG A 185 20.68 1.93 7.09
N VAL A 186 20.37 0.84 6.38
CA VAL A 186 20.60 0.71 4.92
C VAL A 186 19.79 1.73 4.10
N PHE A 187 18.65 2.19 4.63
CA PHE A 187 17.70 3.02 3.89
C PHE A 187 17.53 4.45 4.44
N SER A 188 18.39 4.92 5.36
CA SER A 188 18.22 6.28 5.92
C SER A 188 18.42 7.40 4.88
N GLU A 189 19.16 7.15 3.79
CA GLU A 189 19.56 8.16 2.80
C GLU A 189 18.88 8.01 1.42
N VAL A 190 18.01 7.02 1.23
CA VAL A 190 17.38 6.72 -0.07
C VAL A 190 16.05 7.49 -0.21
N ASP A 191 15.77 8.13 -1.35
CA ASP A 191 14.48 8.80 -1.62
C ASP A 191 13.33 7.77 -1.59
N PRO A 192 12.17 8.06 -0.96
CA PRO A 192 11.01 7.16 -0.91
C PRO A 192 10.57 6.57 -2.25
N LYS A 193 10.84 7.25 -3.38
CA LYS A 193 10.52 6.75 -4.73
C LYS A 193 11.47 5.67 -5.22
N ASP A 194 12.73 5.70 -4.80
CA ASP A 194 13.75 4.71 -5.19
C ASP A 194 13.67 3.45 -4.33
N ARG A 195 13.14 3.57 -3.09
CA ARG A 195 12.88 2.44 -2.15
C ARG A 195 11.85 1.43 -2.66
N LEU A 196 10.99 1.82 -3.59
CA LEU A 196 9.94 0.96 -4.16
C LEU A 196 10.50 -0.15 -5.06
N SER A 197 11.76 -0.02 -5.50
CA SER A 197 12.42 -0.95 -6.43
C SER A 197 13.30 -2.01 -5.75
N MET A 198 13.46 -1.93 -4.41
CA MET A 198 14.44 -2.71 -3.67
C MET A 198 13.80 -3.93 -2.99
N GLN A 199 14.37 -5.12 -3.20
CA GLN A 199 14.02 -6.33 -2.47
C GLN A 199 14.89 -6.46 -1.22
N VAL A 200 14.29 -6.81 -0.08
CA VAL A 200 15.03 -7.07 1.15
C VAL A 200 15.64 -8.47 1.07
N GLU A 201 16.95 -8.60 1.35
CA GLU A 201 17.66 -9.89 1.23
C GLU A 201 17.06 -11.00 2.13
N ARG A 202 16.45 -10.61 3.25
CA ARG A 202 15.75 -11.51 4.18
C ARG A 202 14.27 -11.12 4.22
N PRO A 203 13.33 -11.99 3.82
CA PRO A 203 11.90 -11.68 3.90
C PRO A 203 11.47 -11.51 5.36
N VAL A 204 10.57 -10.58 5.60
CA VAL A 204 9.86 -10.44 6.87
C VAL A 204 8.75 -11.49 6.91
N LEU A 205 8.70 -12.29 7.97
CA LEU A 205 7.63 -13.25 8.20
C LEU A 205 6.45 -12.56 8.89
N LEU A 206 5.32 -12.50 8.18
CA LEU A 206 4.02 -12.11 8.72
C LEU A 206 3.26 -13.32 9.22
N GLN A 207 2.76 -13.24 10.44
CA GLN A 207 1.78 -14.16 10.97
C GLN A 207 0.55 -13.42 11.49
N TYR A 208 -0.62 -14.02 11.35
CA TYR A 208 -1.85 -13.47 11.86
C TYR A 208 -2.83 -14.56 12.29
N ALA A 209 -3.65 -14.24 13.28
CA ALA A 209 -4.63 -15.15 13.86
C ALA A 209 -5.81 -14.37 14.46
N CYS A 210 -6.95 -15.04 14.63
CA CYS A 210 -8.07 -14.49 15.40
C CYS A 210 -8.61 -15.58 16.32
N ASP A 211 -8.70 -15.27 17.61
CA ASP A 211 -9.19 -16.19 18.65
C ASP A 211 -10.68 -15.95 19.01
N GLY A 212 -11.37 -15.12 18.22
CA GLY A 212 -12.76 -14.70 18.42
C GLY A 212 -12.91 -13.49 19.34
N SER A 213 -11.94 -13.24 20.23
CA SER A 213 -11.93 -12.06 21.12
C SER A 213 -10.86 -11.05 20.74
N ARG A 214 -9.77 -11.49 20.12
CA ARG A 214 -8.63 -10.69 19.69
C ARG A 214 -8.28 -11.01 18.24
N PHE A 215 -7.79 -10.00 17.53
CA PHE A 215 -7.09 -10.16 16.27
C PHE A 215 -5.60 -9.96 16.52
N LEU A 216 -4.77 -10.96 16.23
CA LEU A 216 -3.34 -10.93 16.52
C LEU A 216 -2.53 -10.85 15.23
N LEU A 217 -1.47 -10.05 15.27
CA LEU A 217 -0.48 -9.88 14.22
C LEU A 217 0.90 -10.13 14.83
N ALA A 218 1.78 -10.81 14.10
CA ALA A 218 3.19 -10.93 14.44
C ALA A 218 4.05 -10.68 13.20
N MET A 219 5.08 -9.85 13.37
CA MET A 219 5.98 -9.46 12.31
C MET A 219 7.40 -9.77 12.70
N ARG A 220 8.05 -10.71 12.01
CA ARG A 220 9.41 -11.14 12.30
C ARG A 220 10.36 -10.78 11.17
N ASP A 221 11.37 -9.96 11.48
CA ASP A 221 12.50 -9.70 10.61
C ASP A 221 13.73 -10.56 10.97
N GLY A 222 14.72 -10.55 10.09
CA GLY A 222 15.97 -11.29 10.24
C GLY A 222 17.17 -10.43 10.60
N PHE A 223 16.98 -9.28 11.26
CA PHE A 223 18.05 -8.33 11.56
C PHE A 223 18.37 -8.22 13.05
N GLY A 224 17.36 -8.23 13.93
CA GLY A 224 17.58 -8.08 15.37
C GLY A 224 18.24 -6.75 15.75
N SER A 225 17.94 -5.69 14.99
CA SER A 225 18.54 -4.34 15.14
C SER A 225 17.75 -3.42 16.09
N LEU A 226 16.62 -3.88 16.62
CA LEU A 226 15.74 -3.09 17.46
C LEU A 226 16.33 -2.94 18.86
N ASP A 227 16.64 -1.70 19.25
CA ASP A 227 17.15 -1.37 20.57
C ASP A 227 16.02 -0.96 21.53
N ARG A 228 16.04 -1.53 22.75
CA ARG A 228 15.06 -1.29 23.80
C ARG A 228 14.99 0.19 24.19
N LYS A 229 16.13 0.83 24.41
CA LYS A 229 16.18 2.23 24.86
C LYS A 229 15.57 3.14 23.80
N THR A 230 15.93 2.93 22.53
CA THR A 230 15.42 3.69 21.38
C THR A 230 13.89 3.61 21.28
N VAL A 231 13.31 2.41 21.45
CA VAL A 231 11.85 2.20 21.42
C VAL A 231 11.16 2.97 22.54
N LEU A 232 11.67 2.86 23.78
CA LEU A 232 11.07 3.51 24.94
C LEU A 232 11.19 5.04 24.86
N ASP A 233 12.35 5.55 24.46
CA ASP A 233 12.57 6.99 24.23
C ASP A 233 11.62 7.53 23.16
N TYR A 234 11.27 6.72 22.17
CA TYR A 234 10.35 7.11 21.11
C TYR A 234 8.90 7.19 21.59
N LEU A 235 8.42 6.15 22.29
CA LEU A 235 7.06 6.09 22.83
C LEU A 235 6.81 7.21 23.86
N GLU A 236 7.77 7.45 24.75
CA GLU A 236 7.68 8.52 25.76
C GLU A 236 7.63 9.92 25.13
N ARG A 237 8.49 10.20 24.14
CA ARG A 237 8.48 11.48 23.42
C ARG A 237 7.14 11.75 22.74
N CYS A 238 6.51 10.72 22.16
CA CYS A 238 5.21 10.88 21.51
C CYS A 238 4.07 11.06 22.52
N ALA A 239 4.07 10.29 23.62
CA ALA A 239 3.06 10.39 24.67
C ALA A 239 3.08 11.75 25.38
N THR A 240 4.26 12.33 25.57
CA THR A 240 4.43 13.65 26.22
C THR A 240 4.12 14.83 25.29
N ALA A 241 4.20 14.65 23.96
CA ALA A 241 3.94 15.70 22.97
C ALA A 241 2.45 15.96 22.67
N GLU A 242 1.52 15.19 23.24
CA GLU A 242 0.06 15.30 23.01
C GLU A 242 -0.58 16.68 23.33
N GLY A 243 0.18 17.63 23.92
CA GLY A 243 -0.27 19.00 24.17
C GLY A 243 0.02 20.02 23.06
N SER A 244 0.84 19.68 22.05
CA SER A 244 1.17 20.56 20.93
C SER A 244 0.74 19.93 19.61
N GLN A 245 0.25 20.73 18.66
CA GLN A 245 -0.23 20.25 17.36
C GLN A 245 0.84 19.40 16.66
N ILE A 246 0.77 18.08 16.80
CA ILE A 246 1.53 17.14 15.98
C ILE A 246 0.96 17.28 14.57
N GLU A 247 1.64 18.07 13.75
CA GLU A 247 1.27 18.31 12.35
C GLU A 247 1.02 16.96 11.67
N ARG A 248 -0.23 16.75 11.23
CA ARG A 248 -0.62 15.67 10.31
C ARG A 248 0.02 15.91 8.94
N LYS A 249 1.34 15.83 8.84
CA LYS A 249 2.07 15.70 7.58
C LYS A 249 2.47 14.23 7.42
N ALA A 250 2.35 13.77 6.18
CA ALA A 250 2.40 12.39 5.72
C ALA A 250 3.46 11.50 6.39
N SER A 251 3.07 10.22 6.62
CA SER A 251 3.91 9.01 6.67
C SER A 251 5.42 9.31 6.47
N GLY A 252 6.13 9.56 7.57
CA GLY A 252 7.56 9.94 7.53
C GLY A 252 8.12 10.54 8.82
N ALA A 253 7.27 10.95 9.77
CA ALA A 253 7.71 11.62 11.01
C ALA A 253 8.15 10.67 12.15
N GLY A 254 8.26 9.35 11.89
CA GLY A 254 8.60 8.36 12.91
C GLY A 254 7.43 7.86 13.77
N LEU A 255 6.24 8.46 13.67
CA LEU A 255 5.07 8.24 14.55
C LEU A 255 4.47 6.83 14.52
N GLY A 256 4.91 5.96 13.62
CA GLY A 256 4.32 4.65 13.37
C GLY A 256 4.16 3.79 14.63
N LEU A 257 5.19 3.72 15.48
CA LEU A 257 5.10 2.90 16.69
C LEU A 257 4.14 3.45 17.75
N TYR A 258 4.01 4.77 17.83
CA TYR A 258 3.03 5.43 18.70
C TYR A 258 1.59 5.22 18.19
N ILE A 259 1.41 5.28 16.87
CA ILE A 259 0.12 4.95 16.23
C ILE A 259 -0.24 3.50 16.53
N VAL A 260 0.70 2.56 16.38
CA VAL A 260 0.48 1.15 16.73
C VAL A 260 0.06 1.00 18.19
N ALA A 261 0.80 1.59 19.14
CA ALA A 261 0.50 1.51 20.57
C ALA A 261 -0.92 2.00 20.93
N ASN A 262 -1.45 2.98 20.20
CA ASN A 262 -2.80 3.52 20.41
C ASN A 262 -3.93 2.68 19.77
N HIS A 263 -3.61 1.75 18.87
CA HIS A 263 -4.58 0.92 18.19
C HIS A 263 -4.61 -0.54 18.67
N VAL A 264 -3.74 -0.92 19.61
CA VAL A 264 -3.56 -2.30 20.07
C VAL A 264 -3.77 -2.44 21.57
N SER A 265 -4.22 -3.62 22.00
CA SER A 265 -4.33 -4.01 23.41
C SER A 265 -3.06 -4.63 23.97
N GLU A 266 -2.25 -5.26 23.11
CA GLU A 266 -0.97 -5.85 23.48
C GLU A 266 0.08 -5.44 22.43
N LEU A 267 1.29 -5.10 22.88
CA LEU A 267 2.45 -4.79 22.04
C LEU A 267 3.71 -5.40 22.66
N ILE A 268 4.29 -6.40 21.99
CA ILE A 268 5.39 -7.19 22.51
C ILE A 268 6.52 -7.20 21.48
N PHE A 269 7.70 -6.79 21.90
CA PHE A 269 8.93 -6.89 21.13
C PHE A 269 9.74 -8.09 21.64
N SER A 270 10.13 -8.99 20.74
CA SER A 270 11.03 -10.11 21.04
C SER A 270 12.27 -9.98 20.16
N VAL A 271 13.46 -9.90 20.77
CA VAL A 271 14.71 -9.59 20.06
C VAL A 271 15.77 -10.63 20.37
N LEU A 272 16.38 -11.15 19.31
CA LEU A 272 17.64 -11.89 19.33
C LEU A 272 18.66 -10.97 18.64
N PRO A 273 19.50 -10.26 19.41
CA PRO A 273 20.38 -9.23 18.87
C PRO A 273 21.21 -9.70 17.69
N GLY A 274 21.16 -8.96 16.57
CA GLY A 274 21.90 -9.28 15.34
C GLY A 274 21.34 -10.44 14.50
N ALA A 275 20.21 -11.04 14.89
CA ALA A 275 19.63 -12.18 14.19
C ALA A 275 18.13 -12.05 13.88
N ALA A 276 17.30 -11.61 14.82
CA ALA A 276 15.85 -11.49 14.59
C ALA A 276 15.17 -10.50 15.54
N THR A 277 14.21 -9.75 15.01
CA THR A 277 13.23 -9.00 15.80
C THR A 277 11.84 -9.55 15.46
N GLU A 278 10.99 -9.80 16.45
CA GLU A 278 9.58 -10.09 16.27
C GLU A 278 8.73 -9.08 17.05
N VAL A 279 7.79 -8.44 16.37
CA VAL A 279 6.80 -7.55 16.98
C VAL A 279 5.45 -8.23 16.92
N ILE A 280 4.90 -8.55 18.09
CA ILE A 280 3.56 -9.12 18.24
C ILE A 280 2.63 -8.03 18.74
N CYS A 281 1.48 -7.88 18.12
CA CYS A 281 0.42 -7.03 18.63
C CYS A 281 -0.96 -7.69 18.54
N SER A 282 -1.88 -7.26 19.39
CA SER A 282 -3.27 -7.72 19.36
C SER A 282 -4.25 -6.57 19.46
N ILE A 283 -5.42 -6.73 18.84
CA ILE A 283 -6.53 -5.78 18.89
C ILE A 283 -7.70 -6.48 19.57
N ASP A 284 -8.20 -5.91 20.67
CA ASP A 284 -9.35 -6.46 21.39
C ASP A 284 -10.64 -6.12 20.63
N LEU A 285 -11.29 -7.16 20.10
CA LEU A 285 -12.51 -7.07 19.30
C LEU A 285 -13.76 -6.83 20.16
N ARG A 286 -13.66 -6.96 21.49
CA ARG A 286 -14.75 -6.75 22.44
C ARG A 286 -14.82 -5.28 22.86
N LYS A 287 -13.68 -4.58 22.91
CA LYS A 287 -13.61 -3.19 23.35
C LYS A 287 -13.75 -2.21 22.19
N PRO A 288 -14.59 -1.16 22.32
CA PRO A 288 -14.78 -0.22 21.23
C PRO A 288 -13.63 0.77 21.06
N ARG A 289 -12.97 1.12 22.17
CA ARG A 289 -11.76 1.94 22.23
C ARG A 289 -10.61 1.04 22.67
N GLN A 290 -9.53 1.06 21.92
CA GLN A 290 -8.33 0.29 22.26
C GLN A 290 -7.56 1.01 23.36
N GLN A 291 -7.01 0.22 24.27
CA GLN A 291 -6.15 0.67 25.35
C GLN A 291 -5.06 -0.37 25.51
N LEU A 292 -3.82 0.08 25.60
CA LEU A 292 -2.68 -0.81 25.75
C LEU A 292 -2.71 -1.41 27.17
N THR A 293 -2.95 -2.71 27.25
CA THR A 293 -3.01 -3.50 28.49
C THR A 293 -1.77 -4.37 28.72
N HIS A 294 -0.94 -4.53 27.69
CA HIS A 294 0.33 -5.26 27.76
C HIS A 294 1.38 -4.58 26.89
N LEU A 295 2.51 -4.21 27.50
CA LEU A 295 3.70 -3.74 26.80
C LEU A 295 4.90 -4.60 27.23
N GLY A 296 5.53 -5.30 26.29
CA GLY A 296 6.64 -6.22 26.58
C GLY A 296 7.86 -5.97 25.71
N PHE A 297 9.05 -6.13 26.28
CA PHE A 297 10.33 -6.15 25.57
C PHE A 297 11.19 -7.31 26.08
N HIS A 298 11.23 -8.37 25.29
CA HIS A 298 11.88 -9.63 25.62
C HIS A 298 13.15 -9.77 24.78
N GLU A 299 14.27 -10.05 25.43
CA GLU A 299 15.52 -10.31 24.73
C GLU A 299 15.98 -11.72 25.05
N GLU A 300 16.31 -12.47 24.01
CA GLU A 300 16.94 -13.78 24.14
C GLU A 300 18.44 -13.56 24.38
N ARG A 301 18.94 -13.90 25.58
CA ARG A 301 20.38 -13.90 25.86
C ARG A 301 20.99 -15.21 25.35
N PRO A 302 22.10 -15.17 24.59
CA PRO A 302 22.75 -16.37 24.04
C PRO A 302 23.16 -17.42 25.10
N ASP A 303 23.32 -17.00 26.36
CA ASP A 303 23.64 -17.87 27.49
C ASP A 303 22.52 -17.81 28.54
N SER A 304 21.60 -18.78 28.51
CA SER A 304 20.88 -19.23 29.71
C SER A 304 20.28 -20.63 29.51
N ARG A 305 21.04 -21.64 29.94
CA ARG A 305 20.61 -23.01 30.30
C ARG A 305 19.70 -23.77 29.32
N ALA A 306 20.28 -24.26 28.22
CA ALA A 306 20.20 -25.66 27.81
C ALA A 306 21.19 -25.95 26.68
N ASP A 307 21.98 -27.00 26.87
CA ASP A 307 22.85 -27.56 25.84
C ASP A 307 22.07 -27.86 24.55
N VAL A 308 22.72 -27.45 23.47
CA VAL A 308 22.65 -27.97 22.11
C VAL A 308 22.51 -29.50 22.11
N ALA A 309 21.35 -30.02 21.67
CA ALA A 309 21.25 -31.03 20.60
C ALA A 309 19.83 -31.62 20.44
N SER A 310 18.89 -30.79 19.99
CA SER A 310 17.98 -31.16 18.90
C SER A 310 18.11 -30.05 17.84
N SER A 311 19.15 -30.02 17.02
CA SER A 311 19.64 -31.11 16.17
C SER A 311 21.17 -31.27 16.18
N ALA A 312 21.62 -32.49 16.51
CA ALA A 312 22.98 -33.07 16.38
C ALA A 312 24.07 -32.46 17.29
N ARG A 313 24.84 -33.15 18.14
CA ARG A 313 25.31 -34.55 18.25
C ARG A 313 26.06 -34.67 19.60
N ALA A 314 26.13 -35.85 20.22
CA ALA A 314 27.03 -36.18 21.35
C ALA A 314 28.16 -37.16 20.89
N PRO A 315 29.13 -37.56 21.72
CA PRO A 315 30.08 -36.75 22.51
C PRO A 315 31.55 -37.24 22.36
N ARG A 316 32.57 -36.45 22.77
CA ARG A 316 33.80 -37.00 23.39
C ARG A 316 34.63 -35.96 24.17
N ARG A 317 35.02 -36.40 25.36
CA ARG A 317 35.75 -35.78 26.48
C ARG A 317 37.16 -35.25 26.14
N LEU A 318 37.54 -34.17 26.84
CA LEU A 318 38.70 -33.97 27.74
C LEU A 318 38.75 -32.43 27.98
N ILE A 319 38.92 -31.87 29.18
CA ILE A 319 40.09 -31.96 30.06
C ILE A 319 39.64 -31.59 31.49
N ALA A 320 40.15 -32.32 32.48
CA ALA A 320 40.08 -31.94 33.88
C ALA A 320 41.39 -31.27 34.34
N SER A 321 41.22 -30.38 35.32
CA SER A 321 42.10 -30.09 36.45
C SER A 321 42.79 -28.72 36.48
N GLY A 322 42.46 -28.00 37.55
CA GLY A 322 43.07 -26.76 38.00
C GLY A 322 42.80 -26.60 39.50
N ALA A 323 43.72 -27.16 40.28
CA ALA A 323 44.24 -26.74 41.58
C ALA A 323 43.32 -26.45 42.80
N GLY A 324 43.70 -27.07 43.92
CA GLY A 324 44.00 -26.33 45.15
C GLY A 324 43.48 -26.94 46.46
N ALA A 325 44.36 -27.49 47.30
CA ALA A 325 44.60 -27.01 48.67
C ALA A 325 45.49 -27.94 49.56
N SER A 326 46.47 -27.29 50.18
CA SER A 326 46.93 -27.38 51.59
C SER A 326 47.77 -28.56 52.14
N ALA A 327 48.95 -28.15 52.64
CA ALA A 327 49.44 -28.23 54.04
C ALA A 327 50.46 -29.32 54.46
N GLY A 328 51.51 -28.83 55.17
CA GLY A 328 52.43 -29.54 56.07
C GLY A 328 53.66 -30.14 55.39
N GLY A 329 54.92 -29.97 55.81
CA GLY A 329 55.52 -29.38 57.00
C GLY A 329 56.84 -30.12 57.29
N GLY A 330 57.96 -29.38 57.34
CA GLY A 330 59.16 -29.72 58.13
C GLY A 330 60.19 -30.73 57.59
N GLY A 331 61.47 -30.35 57.68
CA GLY A 331 62.58 -31.31 57.87
C GLY A 331 63.74 -31.21 56.87
N ALA A 332 64.79 -30.51 57.27
CA ALA A 332 66.05 -30.39 56.53
C ALA A 332 66.94 -31.65 56.61
N THR A 333 67.69 -31.97 55.55
CA THR A 333 69.13 -32.34 55.54
C THR A 333 69.62 -32.65 54.12
N SER A 334 70.92 -32.56 53.92
CA SER A 334 71.65 -32.26 52.68
C SER A 334 72.30 -33.53 52.04
N PRO A 335 73.09 -33.46 50.94
CA PRO A 335 72.82 -34.23 49.71
C PRO A 335 73.90 -35.26 49.38
N ARG A 336 73.66 -36.17 48.40
CA ARG A 336 74.60 -36.52 47.29
C ARG A 336 74.28 -37.70 46.36
N LEU A 337 73.09 -38.33 46.38
CA LEU A 337 72.85 -39.54 45.56
C LEU A 337 71.66 -39.52 44.57
N THR A 338 70.98 -38.39 44.37
CA THR A 338 69.66 -38.38 43.69
C THR A 338 69.60 -37.83 42.25
N LEU A 339 70.69 -37.32 41.66
CA LEU A 339 70.62 -36.68 40.33
C LEU A 339 70.47 -37.68 39.17
N ALA A 340 70.99 -38.90 39.29
CA ALA A 340 70.96 -39.90 38.20
C ALA A 340 69.58 -40.56 38.02
N LEU A 341 68.84 -40.81 39.11
CA LEU A 341 67.54 -41.47 39.08
C LEU A 341 66.42 -40.57 38.55
N VAL A 342 66.49 -39.26 38.81
CA VAL A 342 65.48 -38.29 38.35
C VAL A 342 65.54 -38.10 36.83
N VAL A 343 66.74 -38.03 36.25
CA VAL A 343 66.94 -37.88 34.79
C VAL A 343 66.39 -39.11 34.04
N ALA A 344 66.64 -40.32 34.55
CA ALA A 344 66.12 -41.55 33.96
C ALA A 344 64.59 -41.63 34.01
N SER A 345 63.96 -41.22 35.13
CA SER A 345 62.50 -41.19 35.24
C SER A 345 61.83 -40.13 34.36
N VAL A 346 62.46 -38.97 34.15
CA VAL A 346 61.95 -37.92 33.26
C VAL A 346 62.06 -38.33 31.78
N LEU A 347 63.15 -38.99 31.40
CA LEU A 347 63.32 -39.53 30.04
C LEU A 347 62.32 -40.65 29.74
N LEU A 348 62.03 -41.51 30.72
CA LEU A 348 61.02 -42.57 30.58
C LEU A 348 59.60 -42.01 30.45
N LEU A 349 59.26 -40.98 31.23
CA LEU A 349 57.98 -40.26 31.14
C LEU A 349 57.83 -39.50 29.82
N MET A 350 58.91 -38.90 29.30
CA MET A 350 58.93 -38.26 27.98
C MET A 350 58.78 -39.28 26.85
N ALA A 351 59.46 -40.42 26.93
CA ALA A 351 59.32 -41.50 25.96
C ALA A 351 57.90 -42.10 25.98
N ALA A 352 57.30 -42.28 27.16
CA ALA A 352 55.93 -42.72 27.32
C ALA A 352 54.93 -41.68 26.77
N ALA A 353 55.15 -40.38 27.02
CA ALA A 353 54.33 -39.30 26.46
C ALA A 353 54.42 -39.25 24.93
N ILE A 354 55.61 -39.45 24.35
CA ILE A 354 55.83 -39.54 22.90
C ILE A 354 55.16 -40.79 22.33
N PHE A 355 55.25 -41.95 22.99
CA PHE A 355 54.62 -43.20 22.55
C PHE A 355 53.09 -43.15 22.62
N VAL A 356 52.53 -42.47 23.62
CA VAL A 356 51.09 -42.20 23.76
C VAL A 356 50.64 -41.14 22.75
N ALA A 357 51.49 -40.16 22.40
CA ALA A 357 51.18 -39.13 21.40
C ALA A 357 51.37 -39.59 19.94
N LEU A 358 52.25 -40.56 19.66
CA LEU A 358 52.55 -41.05 18.30
C LEU A 358 51.31 -41.47 17.48
N PRO A 359 50.29 -42.17 18.04
CA PRO A 359 49.07 -42.47 17.29
C PRO A 359 48.18 -41.24 17.04
N TYR A 360 48.38 -40.12 17.74
CA TYR A 360 47.65 -38.85 17.55
C TYR A 360 48.31 -37.90 16.54
N VAL A 361 49.51 -38.21 16.04
CA VAL A 361 50.25 -37.39 15.05
C VAL A 361 49.96 -37.82 13.59
N ARG A 362 49.10 -38.82 13.35
CA ARG A 362 48.64 -39.11 11.98
C ARG A 362 47.71 -37.99 11.51
N ALA A 363 48.17 -37.20 10.56
CA ALA A 363 47.32 -36.22 9.88
C ALA A 363 46.06 -36.93 9.35
N PRO A 364 44.84 -36.41 9.61
CA PRO A 364 43.62 -37.00 9.09
C PRO A 364 43.72 -37.09 7.56
N ALA A 365 43.32 -38.22 6.99
CA ALA A 365 43.30 -38.37 5.55
C ALA A 365 42.42 -37.27 4.93
N VAL A 366 42.86 -36.70 3.81
CA VAL A 366 42.17 -35.62 3.12
C VAL A 366 41.83 -35.99 1.68
N GLY A 367 40.85 -35.31 1.10
CA GLY A 367 40.48 -35.40 -0.31
C GLY A 367 40.16 -34.03 -0.90
N ASP A 368 40.02 -34.00 -2.22
CA ASP A 368 39.74 -32.79 -3.01
C ASP A 368 38.35 -32.88 -3.66
N LEU A 369 37.73 -31.72 -3.90
CA LEU A 369 36.51 -31.60 -4.70
C LEU A 369 36.73 -30.68 -5.89
N VAL A 370 36.20 -31.04 -7.05
CA VAL A 370 36.13 -30.19 -8.25
C VAL A 370 34.65 -29.92 -8.54
N ILE A 371 34.23 -28.67 -8.40
CA ILE A 371 32.81 -28.30 -8.45
C ILE A 371 32.55 -27.51 -9.74
N THR A 372 31.61 -27.98 -10.56
CA THR A 372 31.12 -27.28 -11.77
C THR A 372 29.67 -26.85 -11.58
N THR A 373 29.27 -25.77 -12.27
CA THR A 373 27.88 -25.28 -12.22
C THR A 373 27.34 -25.03 -13.61
N THR A 374 26.08 -25.34 -13.83
CA THR A 374 25.36 -25.07 -15.07
C THR A 374 24.17 -24.16 -14.77
N PRO A 375 24.17 -22.88 -15.21
CA PRO A 375 25.24 -22.19 -15.94
C PRO A 375 26.51 -21.91 -15.11
N PRO A 376 27.66 -21.65 -15.77
CA PRO A 376 28.94 -21.38 -15.10
C PRO A 376 28.93 -20.03 -14.38
N GLY A 377 29.75 -19.91 -13.34
CA GLY A 377 29.96 -18.66 -12.59
C GLY A 377 29.16 -18.50 -11.30
N ALA A 378 28.45 -19.54 -10.87
CA ALA A 378 27.78 -19.53 -9.58
C ALA A 378 28.80 -19.50 -8.42
N VAL A 379 28.45 -18.79 -7.35
CA VAL A 379 29.22 -18.75 -6.10
C VAL A 379 28.94 -20.03 -5.33
N VAL A 380 29.99 -20.77 -5.01
CA VAL A 380 29.94 -22.06 -4.32
C VAL A 380 30.22 -21.87 -2.82
N TYR A 381 29.42 -22.54 -2.01
CA TYR A 381 29.53 -22.63 -0.57
C TYR A 381 29.72 -24.09 -0.17
N VAL A 382 30.62 -24.36 0.78
CA VAL A 382 30.87 -25.70 1.33
C VAL A 382 30.65 -25.65 2.83
N SER A 383 29.65 -26.40 3.32
CA SER A 383 29.19 -26.40 4.71
C SER A 383 28.90 -24.99 5.24
N GLY A 384 28.26 -24.16 4.41
CA GLY A 384 27.91 -22.76 4.73
C GLY A 384 29.01 -21.73 4.45
N ALA A 385 30.27 -22.14 4.31
CA ALA A 385 31.38 -21.21 4.04
C ALA A 385 31.54 -20.93 2.54
N ARG A 386 31.62 -19.65 2.15
CA ARG A 386 31.87 -19.23 0.76
C ARG A 386 33.28 -19.65 0.32
N ARG A 387 33.40 -20.30 -0.84
CA ARG A 387 34.70 -20.77 -1.37
C ARG A 387 35.16 -20.04 -2.63
N GLY A 388 34.25 -19.61 -3.50
CA GLY A 388 34.63 -18.96 -4.75
C GLY A 388 33.54 -19.08 -5.82
N LYS A 389 33.84 -18.68 -7.05
CA LYS A 389 32.97 -18.87 -8.23
C LYS A 389 33.43 -20.10 -9.02
N ALA A 390 32.50 -20.91 -9.51
CA ALA A 390 32.79 -22.03 -10.40
C ALA A 390 32.86 -21.56 -11.87
N SER A 391 34.03 -21.06 -12.28
CA SER A 391 34.25 -20.50 -13.63
C SER A 391 35.53 -21.05 -14.26
N PRO A 392 35.47 -22.13 -15.06
CA PRO A 392 34.36 -23.06 -15.32
C PRO A 392 34.17 -24.11 -14.22
N SER A 393 35.14 -24.23 -13.31
CA SER A 393 35.08 -25.10 -12.14
C SER A 393 35.76 -24.42 -10.94
N LEU A 394 35.49 -24.93 -9.73
CA LEU A 394 36.14 -24.52 -8.49
C LEU A 394 36.74 -25.76 -7.80
N LYS A 395 38.06 -25.77 -7.61
CA LYS A 395 38.74 -26.85 -6.89
C LYS A 395 38.93 -26.49 -5.42
N ILE A 396 38.45 -27.36 -4.52
CA ILE A 396 38.62 -27.26 -3.07
C ILE A 396 39.55 -28.38 -2.62
N LYS A 397 40.66 -28.03 -1.98
CA LYS A 397 41.67 -29.00 -1.54
C LYS A 397 41.60 -29.25 -0.03
N GLY A 398 42.08 -30.42 0.39
CA GLY A 398 42.37 -30.68 1.80
C GLY A 398 41.13 -30.83 2.70
N LEU A 399 40.02 -31.33 2.16
CA LEU A 399 38.82 -31.63 2.95
C LEU A 399 39.00 -32.94 3.70
N ALA A 400 38.54 -33.02 4.95
CA ALA A 400 38.65 -34.23 5.75
C ALA A 400 37.90 -35.39 5.08
N ALA A 401 38.60 -36.51 4.89
CA ALA A 401 38.03 -37.71 4.30
C ALA A 401 36.98 -38.37 5.21
N GLU A 402 36.10 -39.18 4.60
CA GLU A 402 34.97 -39.87 5.22
C GLU A 402 33.97 -38.93 5.90
N ARG A 403 33.98 -37.64 5.53
CA ARG A 403 33.05 -36.61 6.00
C ARG A 403 32.15 -36.15 4.86
N ALA A 404 30.86 -36.02 5.17
CA ALA A 404 29.87 -35.42 4.29
C ALA A 404 29.96 -33.88 4.34
N TYR A 405 30.00 -33.27 3.16
CA TYR A 405 29.99 -31.82 2.96
C TYR A 405 28.74 -31.42 2.18
N SER A 406 28.00 -30.43 2.69
CA SER A 406 26.92 -29.80 1.91
C SER A 406 27.51 -28.75 0.99
N ILE A 407 27.31 -28.91 -0.30
CA ILE A 407 27.78 -28.01 -1.35
C ILE A 407 26.56 -27.26 -1.86
N ALA A 408 26.61 -25.93 -1.87
CA ALA A 408 25.54 -25.10 -2.40
C ALA A 408 26.09 -24.14 -3.46
N ALA A 409 25.40 -23.99 -4.58
CA ALA A 409 25.72 -23.01 -5.61
C ALA A 409 24.63 -21.92 -5.68
N ARG A 410 25.04 -20.66 -5.78
CA ARG A 410 24.15 -19.50 -5.91
C ARG A 410 24.56 -18.63 -7.08
N LEU A 411 23.62 -18.31 -7.96
CA LEU A 411 23.81 -17.38 -9.07
C LEU A 411 22.61 -16.43 -9.14
N ALA A 412 22.88 -15.14 -9.36
CA ALA A 412 21.85 -14.13 -9.49
C ALA A 412 20.91 -14.47 -10.66
N GLY A 413 19.59 -14.35 -10.45
CA GLY A 413 18.59 -14.75 -11.45
C GLY A 413 18.26 -16.25 -11.49
N TYR A 414 18.94 -17.08 -10.70
CA TYR A 414 18.71 -18.53 -10.63
C TYR A 414 18.36 -18.99 -9.21
N GLU A 415 17.68 -20.12 -9.09
CA GLU A 415 17.47 -20.85 -7.83
C GLU A 415 18.78 -21.49 -7.35
N SER A 416 18.98 -21.56 -6.03
CA SER A 416 20.19 -22.19 -5.48
C SER A 416 20.11 -23.71 -5.56
N ALA A 417 21.14 -24.36 -6.09
CA ALA A 417 21.30 -25.81 -6.08
C ALA A 417 22.06 -26.27 -4.83
N ARG A 418 21.74 -27.45 -4.29
CA ARG A 418 22.45 -28.06 -3.16
C ARG A 418 22.64 -29.56 -3.36
N GLU A 419 23.79 -30.05 -2.93
CA GLU A 419 24.14 -31.48 -2.94
C GLU A 419 24.96 -31.82 -1.69
N VAL A 420 24.91 -33.07 -1.23
CA VAL A 420 25.75 -33.56 -0.14
C VAL A 420 26.70 -34.60 -0.68
N VAL A 421 28.00 -34.37 -0.51
CA VAL A 421 29.05 -35.24 -1.03
C VAL A 421 29.95 -35.71 0.10
N THR A 422 30.16 -37.01 0.19
CA THR A 422 31.12 -37.61 1.11
C THR A 422 32.50 -37.64 0.43
N VAL A 423 33.47 -36.94 1.02
CA VAL A 423 34.83 -36.84 0.49
C VAL A 423 35.60 -38.11 0.83
N LYS A 424 36.16 -38.80 -0.17
CA LYS A 424 36.97 -40.00 0.02
C LYS A 424 38.45 -39.66 0.20
N ALA A 425 39.13 -40.46 1.02
CA ALA A 425 40.56 -40.28 1.30
C ALA A 425 41.42 -40.35 0.01
N ASN A 426 42.31 -39.38 -0.16
CA ASN A 426 43.26 -39.28 -1.27
C ASN A 426 42.64 -39.29 -2.68
N GLN A 427 41.37 -38.88 -2.80
CA GLN A 427 40.66 -38.78 -4.09
C GLN A 427 40.27 -37.33 -4.41
N SER A 428 40.18 -37.03 -5.70
CA SER A 428 39.62 -35.77 -6.20
C SER A 428 38.27 -36.07 -6.86
N GLN A 429 37.16 -35.80 -6.17
CA GLN A 429 35.81 -36.09 -6.68
C GLN A 429 35.22 -34.88 -7.41
N SER A 430 34.47 -35.14 -8.49
CA SER A 430 33.77 -34.10 -9.25
C SER A 430 32.31 -34.00 -8.82
N VAL A 431 31.80 -32.77 -8.72
CA VAL A 431 30.41 -32.46 -8.33
C VAL A 431 29.85 -31.45 -9.32
N ALA A 432 28.70 -31.75 -9.91
CA ALA A 432 28.06 -30.89 -10.90
C ALA A 432 26.70 -30.41 -10.39
N LEU A 433 26.54 -29.08 -10.27
CA LEU A 433 25.30 -28.46 -9.77
C LEU A 433 24.57 -27.72 -10.89
N GLU A 434 23.33 -28.14 -11.18
CA GLU A 434 22.46 -27.47 -12.14
C GLU A 434 21.53 -26.46 -11.44
N LEU A 435 21.58 -25.20 -11.86
CA LEU A 435 20.75 -24.13 -11.31
C LEU A 435 19.57 -23.85 -12.24
N ARG A 436 18.37 -23.73 -11.67
CA ARG A 436 17.14 -23.42 -12.43
C ARG A 436 16.96 -21.91 -12.56
N ALA A 437 16.73 -21.42 -13.79
CA ALA A 437 16.51 -20.00 -14.03
C ALA A 437 15.16 -19.56 -13.42
N LYS A 438 15.15 -18.42 -12.71
CA LYS A 438 13.92 -17.81 -12.23
C LYS A 438 13.18 -17.15 -13.39
N SER A 439 11.85 -17.20 -13.39
CA SER A 439 11.04 -16.47 -14.37
C SER A 439 11.30 -14.97 -14.28
N GLY A 440 11.29 -14.29 -15.43
CA GLY A 440 11.35 -12.84 -15.48
C GLY A 440 9.97 -12.18 -15.61
N SER A 441 9.95 -10.86 -15.66
CA SER A 441 8.74 -10.04 -15.81
C SER A 441 8.95 -8.87 -16.77
N LEU A 442 7.89 -8.43 -17.45
CA LEU A 442 7.88 -7.21 -18.28
C LEU A 442 6.98 -6.15 -17.65
N GLN A 443 7.53 -4.99 -17.30
CA GLN A 443 6.76 -3.81 -16.91
C GLN A 443 6.52 -2.95 -18.14
N VAL A 444 5.29 -2.90 -18.64
CA VAL A 444 4.96 -2.28 -19.93
C VAL A 444 4.13 -1.03 -19.74
N SER A 445 4.54 0.08 -20.35
CA SER A 445 3.84 1.37 -20.31
C SER A 445 3.80 2.05 -21.69
N SER A 446 2.86 2.97 -21.88
CA SER A 446 2.77 3.74 -23.13
C SER A 446 2.26 5.16 -22.90
N THR A 447 2.53 6.03 -23.88
CA THR A 447 1.97 7.38 -23.95
C THR A 447 1.19 7.51 -25.25
N PRO A 448 -0.17 7.56 -25.23
CA PRO A 448 -1.04 7.56 -24.06
C PRO A 448 -1.15 6.18 -23.37
N THR A 449 -1.60 6.16 -22.13
CA THR A 449 -1.90 4.93 -21.38
C THR A 449 -3.20 4.27 -21.87
N GLY A 450 -3.41 3.00 -21.50
CA GLY A 450 -4.59 2.22 -21.85
C GLY A 450 -4.44 1.39 -23.14
N ALA A 451 -3.23 1.26 -23.67
CA ALA A 451 -2.95 0.44 -24.84
C ALA A 451 -3.04 -1.04 -24.49
N ALA A 452 -3.81 -1.83 -25.24
CA ALA A 452 -3.88 -3.27 -25.11
C ALA A 452 -2.53 -3.92 -25.39
N ILE A 453 -2.13 -4.86 -24.54
CA ILE A 453 -0.82 -5.50 -24.60
C ILE A 453 -0.93 -6.90 -25.19
N LYS A 454 -0.20 -7.16 -26.28
CA LYS A 454 -0.02 -8.49 -26.87
C LYS A 454 1.44 -8.92 -26.73
N LEU A 455 1.65 -10.20 -26.43
CA LEU A 455 2.97 -10.82 -26.34
C LEU A 455 2.99 -12.03 -27.28
N ASP A 456 3.98 -12.08 -28.19
CA ASP A 456 4.08 -13.11 -29.24
C ASP A 456 2.79 -13.27 -30.05
N GLY A 457 2.13 -12.14 -30.32
CA GLY A 457 0.85 -12.09 -31.05
C GLY A 457 -0.39 -12.47 -30.23
N ARG A 458 -0.24 -13.03 -29.01
CA ARG A 458 -1.35 -13.40 -28.13
C ARG A 458 -1.73 -12.23 -27.22
N SER A 459 -3.04 -11.99 -27.04
CA SER A 459 -3.51 -10.96 -26.11
C SER A 459 -3.26 -11.39 -24.67
N THR A 460 -2.75 -10.46 -23.85
CA THR A 460 -2.55 -10.69 -22.42
C THR A 460 -3.80 -10.37 -21.58
N GLY A 461 -4.83 -9.79 -22.19
CA GLY A 461 -6.01 -9.24 -21.48
C GLY A 461 -5.72 -7.97 -20.66
N LYS A 462 -4.48 -7.47 -20.65
CA LYS A 462 -4.06 -6.29 -19.90
C LYS A 462 -3.88 -5.06 -20.81
N THR A 463 -3.95 -3.88 -20.22
CA THR A 463 -3.69 -2.59 -20.86
C THR A 463 -2.60 -1.81 -20.12
N THR A 464 -1.84 -0.97 -20.80
CA THR A 464 -0.77 -0.16 -20.18
C THR A 464 -1.31 0.86 -19.17
N PRO A 465 -0.59 1.14 -18.07
CA PRO A 465 0.62 0.44 -17.61
C PRO A 465 0.28 -0.90 -16.93
N ALA A 466 1.09 -1.95 -17.18
CA ALA A 466 0.89 -3.25 -16.54
C ALA A 466 2.19 -4.07 -16.39
N LEU A 467 2.26 -4.87 -15.34
CA LEU A 467 3.29 -5.91 -15.14
C LEU A 467 2.82 -7.25 -15.72
N LEU A 468 3.67 -7.88 -16.53
CA LEU A 468 3.53 -9.24 -17.05
C LEU A 468 4.53 -10.16 -16.34
N PRO A 469 4.15 -10.86 -15.26
CA PRO A 469 5.04 -11.77 -14.55
C PRO A 469 5.09 -13.16 -15.19
N GLY A 470 6.03 -14.00 -14.75
CA GLY A 470 6.06 -15.42 -15.08
C GLY A 470 6.56 -15.73 -16.50
N LEU A 471 7.36 -14.83 -17.08
CA LEU A 471 7.91 -15.02 -18.42
C LEU A 471 9.09 -15.99 -18.36
N ALA A 472 9.10 -16.96 -19.29
CA ALA A 472 10.25 -17.83 -19.51
C ALA A 472 11.50 -16.95 -19.76
N PRO A 473 12.57 -17.13 -18.98
CA PRO A 473 13.75 -16.28 -19.06
C PRO A 473 14.67 -16.67 -20.23
N ALA A 474 15.65 -15.81 -20.53
CA ALA A 474 16.62 -15.96 -21.61
C ALA A 474 15.98 -16.15 -23.01
N ARG A 475 14.77 -15.61 -23.20
CA ARG A 475 13.96 -15.71 -24.42
C ARG A 475 13.53 -14.32 -24.90
N ASP A 476 13.45 -14.17 -26.22
CA ASP A 476 12.91 -12.99 -26.88
C ASP A 476 11.38 -13.05 -26.97
N TYR A 477 10.72 -11.94 -26.67
CA TYR A 477 9.29 -11.75 -26.76
C TYR A 477 8.96 -10.62 -27.73
N ARG A 478 7.98 -10.84 -28.61
CA ARG A 478 7.43 -9.79 -29.48
C ARG A 478 6.30 -9.07 -28.76
N LEU A 479 6.60 -7.89 -28.21
CA LEU A 479 5.64 -7.02 -27.54
C LEU A 479 4.94 -6.13 -28.57
N THR A 480 3.61 -6.21 -28.64
CA THR A 480 2.79 -5.31 -29.47
C THR A 480 1.81 -4.54 -28.59
N LEU A 481 1.79 -3.22 -28.73
CA LEU A 481 0.86 -2.32 -28.08
C LEU A 481 -0.14 -1.78 -29.10
N HIS A 482 -1.42 -1.93 -28.79
CA HIS A 482 -2.52 -1.48 -29.63
C HIS A 482 -3.42 -0.51 -28.86
N LEU A 483 -3.65 0.68 -29.39
CA LEU A 483 -4.57 1.65 -28.82
C LEU A 483 -5.41 2.27 -29.92
N HIS A 484 -6.74 2.28 -29.73
CA HIS A 484 -7.65 2.81 -30.75
C HIS A 484 -7.30 4.26 -31.14
N GLY A 485 -7.24 4.53 -32.44
CA GLY A 485 -6.84 5.81 -33.01
C GLY A 485 -5.34 6.09 -32.99
N HIS A 486 -4.51 5.10 -32.65
CA HIS A 486 -3.06 5.17 -32.66
C HIS A 486 -2.49 4.01 -33.48
N ALA A 487 -1.32 4.22 -34.08
CA ALA A 487 -0.58 3.18 -34.78
C ALA A 487 -0.02 2.14 -33.79
N ASP A 488 -0.04 0.88 -34.18
CA ASP A 488 0.52 -0.21 -33.39
C ASP A 488 2.02 -0.03 -33.20
N SER A 489 2.49 -0.20 -31.97
CA SER A 489 3.91 -0.25 -31.66
C SER A 489 4.32 -1.69 -31.41
N THR A 490 5.30 -2.19 -32.16
CA THR A 490 5.83 -3.55 -32.00
C THR A 490 7.33 -3.49 -31.73
N GLN A 491 7.78 -4.17 -30.67
CA GLN A 491 9.17 -4.23 -30.24
C GLN A 491 9.52 -5.67 -29.81
N THR A 492 10.76 -6.09 -30.07
CA THR A 492 11.30 -7.35 -29.55
C THR A 492 12.05 -7.07 -28.26
N VAL A 493 11.73 -7.78 -27.19
CA VAL A 493 12.32 -7.60 -25.86
C VAL A 493 12.81 -8.92 -25.31
N ARG A 494 14.04 -8.95 -24.80
CA ARG A 494 14.64 -10.15 -24.20
C ARG A 494 14.58 -10.05 -22.68
N VAL A 495 13.99 -11.05 -22.02
CA VAL A 495 13.82 -11.06 -20.57
C VAL A 495 14.85 -12.02 -19.95
N GLU A 496 15.77 -11.50 -19.14
CA GLU A 496 16.79 -12.29 -18.47
C GLU A 496 16.25 -12.98 -17.18
N PRO A 497 16.91 -14.05 -16.69
CA PRO A 497 16.51 -14.77 -15.47
C PRO A 497 16.30 -13.84 -14.26
N GLY A 498 15.10 -13.88 -13.68
CA GLY A 498 14.71 -13.05 -12.53
C GLY A 498 14.66 -11.53 -12.80
N GLN A 499 14.82 -11.08 -14.04
CA GLN A 499 14.79 -9.66 -14.41
C GLN A 499 13.35 -9.13 -14.44
N VAL A 500 13.15 -7.88 -14.00
CA VAL A 500 11.98 -7.07 -14.35
C VAL A 500 12.39 -6.05 -15.41
N LEU A 501 12.10 -6.32 -16.68
CA LEU A 501 12.44 -5.43 -17.78
C LEU A 501 11.33 -4.38 -17.97
N ALA A 502 11.66 -3.10 -17.81
CA ALA A 502 10.74 -2.00 -18.04
C ALA A 502 10.80 -1.51 -19.50
N VAL A 503 9.63 -1.39 -20.13
CA VAL A 503 9.47 -0.94 -21.51
C VAL A 503 8.44 0.19 -21.55
N HIS A 504 8.82 1.32 -22.15
CA HIS A 504 7.93 2.43 -22.43
C HIS A 504 7.86 2.69 -23.93
N SER A 505 6.65 2.76 -24.50
CA SER A 505 6.47 3.08 -25.91
C SER A 505 5.47 4.22 -26.15
N PRO A 506 5.90 5.36 -26.72
CA PRO A 506 4.98 6.39 -27.18
C PRO A 506 4.24 5.92 -28.45
N LEU A 507 2.91 6.04 -28.47
CA LEU A 507 2.09 5.63 -29.60
C LEU A 507 1.80 6.84 -30.50
N ALA A 508 2.21 6.74 -31.77
CA ALA A 508 1.88 7.73 -32.78
C ALA A 508 0.39 7.68 -33.11
N VAL A 509 -0.21 8.83 -33.42
CA VAL A 509 -1.61 8.89 -33.87
C VAL A 509 -1.68 8.27 -35.26
N ASP A 510 -2.67 7.42 -35.49
CA ASP A 510 -2.94 6.88 -36.81
C ASP A 510 -3.49 8.02 -37.72
N GLY A 511 -2.95 8.15 -38.93
CA GLY A 511 -3.36 9.18 -39.89
C GLY A 511 -4.86 9.15 -40.24
N GLY A 512 -5.53 8.01 -40.07
CA GLY A 512 -6.98 7.87 -40.22
C GLY A 512 -7.82 8.56 -39.12
N PHE A 513 -7.18 9.11 -38.08
CA PHE A 513 -7.86 9.69 -36.93
C PHE A 513 -7.38 11.11 -36.62
N ALA A 514 -8.28 11.88 -36.03
CA ALA A 514 -8.03 13.16 -35.37
C ALA A 514 -8.40 13.04 -33.89
N ARG A 515 -7.85 13.91 -33.03
CA ARG A 515 -8.07 13.89 -31.58
C ARG A 515 -8.82 15.12 -31.11
N VAL A 516 -9.70 14.93 -30.12
CA VAL A 516 -10.37 16.03 -29.42
C VAL A 516 -10.14 15.96 -27.91
N SER A 517 -9.66 17.06 -27.34
CA SER A 517 -9.47 17.30 -25.91
C SER A 517 -10.33 18.48 -25.47
N LEU A 518 -11.30 18.25 -24.59
CA LEU A 518 -12.23 19.27 -24.11
C LEU A 518 -12.18 19.40 -22.60
N ARG A 519 -12.02 20.64 -22.12
CA ARG A 519 -12.20 21.01 -20.71
C ARG A 519 -13.36 21.98 -20.60
N SER A 520 -14.16 21.88 -19.54
CA SER A 520 -15.19 22.88 -19.27
C SER A 520 -15.08 23.46 -17.87
N THR A 521 -15.53 24.71 -17.73
CA THR A 521 -15.75 25.36 -16.45
C THR A 521 -17.23 25.72 -16.34
N PRO A 522 -18.00 25.07 -15.44
CA PRO A 522 -17.56 24.03 -14.50
C PRO A 522 -17.38 22.65 -15.20
N SER A 523 -16.58 21.73 -14.63
CA SER A 523 -16.18 20.42 -15.22
C SER A 523 -17.26 19.32 -15.09
N GLY A 524 -17.32 18.35 -15.99
CA GLY A 524 -18.32 17.27 -15.98
C GLY A 524 -19.46 17.46 -16.99
N ALA A 525 -19.25 18.35 -17.97
CA ALA A 525 -20.19 18.54 -19.07
C ALA A 525 -20.17 17.35 -20.02
N ARG A 526 -21.35 16.85 -20.40
CA ARG A 526 -21.51 15.73 -21.34
C ARG A 526 -21.19 16.19 -22.76
N LEU A 527 -20.43 15.37 -23.48
CA LEU A 527 -20.09 15.59 -24.89
C LEU A 527 -21.11 14.93 -25.82
N PHE A 528 -21.64 15.71 -26.73
CA PHE A 528 -22.43 15.24 -27.86
C PHE A 528 -21.66 15.50 -29.15
N ILE A 529 -21.68 14.53 -30.05
CA ILE A 529 -21.08 14.64 -31.38
C ILE A 529 -22.19 14.39 -32.39
N ASN A 530 -22.39 15.33 -33.32
CA ASN A 530 -23.47 15.28 -34.31
C ASN A 530 -24.85 15.05 -33.65
N ASN A 531 -25.07 15.71 -32.50
CA ASN A 531 -26.24 15.59 -31.63
C ASN A 531 -26.44 14.24 -30.92
N VAL A 532 -25.51 13.30 -31.04
CA VAL A 532 -25.54 12.00 -30.34
C VAL A 532 -24.74 12.08 -29.05
N ASP A 533 -25.30 11.61 -27.92
CA ASP A 533 -24.60 11.54 -26.64
C ASP A 533 -23.49 10.49 -26.71
N THR A 534 -22.25 10.89 -26.46
CA THR A 534 -21.09 9.98 -26.46
C THR A 534 -20.91 9.24 -25.15
N GLY A 535 -21.68 9.59 -24.10
CA GLY A 535 -21.48 9.13 -22.72
C GLY A 535 -20.29 9.80 -22.01
N LYS A 536 -19.41 10.51 -22.74
CA LYS A 536 -18.19 11.11 -22.19
C LYS A 536 -18.46 12.45 -21.53
N ARG A 537 -17.60 12.81 -20.56
CA ARG A 537 -17.69 14.07 -19.81
C ARG A 537 -16.35 14.79 -19.77
N THR A 538 -16.37 16.12 -19.65
CA THR A 538 -15.16 16.92 -19.44
C THR A 538 -14.62 16.75 -18.00
N PRO A 539 -13.30 16.87 -17.76
CA PRO A 539 -12.24 16.97 -18.77
C PRO A 539 -12.10 15.66 -19.57
N LEU A 540 -12.04 15.79 -20.89
CA LEU A 540 -11.81 14.69 -21.83
C LEU A 540 -10.48 14.96 -22.54
N GLY A 541 -9.58 13.97 -22.57
CA GLY A 541 -8.31 14.06 -23.27
C GLY A 541 -8.23 13.08 -24.43
N GLY A 542 -7.81 13.57 -25.60
CA GLY A 542 -7.33 12.72 -26.70
C GLY A 542 -8.35 11.79 -27.31
N HIS A 543 -9.65 12.12 -27.27
CA HIS A 543 -10.66 11.26 -27.89
C HIS A 543 -10.47 11.22 -29.40
N ALA A 544 -10.15 10.04 -29.92
CA ALA A 544 -9.99 9.80 -31.34
C ALA A 544 -11.34 9.82 -32.06
N LEU A 545 -11.37 10.46 -33.24
CA LEU A 545 -12.47 10.55 -34.16
C LEU A 545 -11.94 10.32 -35.57
N PRO A 546 -12.65 9.59 -36.46
CA PRO A 546 -12.25 9.47 -37.86
C PRO A 546 -11.96 10.82 -38.50
N SER A 547 -10.85 10.91 -39.23
CA SER A 547 -10.46 12.10 -39.98
C SER A 547 -11.19 12.18 -41.33
N GLY A 548 -11.17 13.35 -41.97
CA GLY A 548 -11.82 13.61 -43.27
C GLY A 548 -13.28 14.08 -43.19
N GLN A 549 -13.81 14.33 -41.99
CA GLN A 549 -15.21 14.75 -41.81
C GLN A 549 -15.37 15.91 -40.82
N THR A 550 -16.49 16.64 -40.94
CA THR A 550 -16.85 17.74 -40.04
C THR A 550 -17.79 17.27 -38.94
N TYR A 551 -17.43 17.56 -37.69
CA TYR A 551 -18.21 17.22 -36.49
C TYR A 551 -18.88 18.45 -35.88
N LEU A 552 -20.14 18.30 -35.48
CA LEU A 552 -20.80 19.23 -34.56
C LEU A 552 -20.54 18.75 -33.12
N LEU A 553 -19.61 19.40 -32.44
CA LEU A 553 -19.30 19.15 -31.04
C LEU A 553 -20.21 19.99 -30.16
N GLN A 554 -20.81 19.39 -29.12
CA GLN A 554 -21.59 20.13 -28.14
C GLN A 554 -21.26 19.68 -26.71
N LEU A 555 -21.18 20.64 -25.79
CA LEU A 555 -21.06 20.38 -24.35
C LEU A 555 -22.33 20.82 -23.63
N ARG A 556 -22.94 19.89 -22.90
CA ARG A 556 -24.17 20.13 -22.14
C ARG A 556 -23.98 19.79 -20.66
N ARG A 557 -24.49 20.64 -19.76
CA ARG A 557 -24.46 20.37 -18.31
C ARG A 557 -25.63 21.05 -17.60
N GLY A 558 -26.52 20.25 -17.02
CA GLY A 558 -27.63 20.74 -16.20
C GLY A 558 -28.37 21.90 -16.86
N ASN A 559 -28.59 22.97 -16.10
CA ASN A 559 -29.26 24.20 -16.55
C ASN A 559 -28.27 25.27 -17.07
N LEU A 560 -27.09 24.87 -17.55
CA LEU A 560 -26.15 25.80 -18.19
C LEU A 560 -26.46 25.91 -19.68
N VAL A 561 -26.05 27.04 -20.28
CA VAL A 561 -26.19 27.25 -21.72
C VAL A 561 -25.28 26.25 -22.46
N PRO A 562 -25.82 25.41 -23.36
CA PRO A 562 -25.01 24.49 -24.15
C PRO A 562 -23.99 25.25 -25.00
N TRP A 563 -22.77 24.74 -25.04
CA TRP A 563 -21.77 25.19 -26.01
C TRP A 563 -21.80 24.28 -27.23
N SER A 564 -21.62 24.85 -28.42
CA SER A 564 -21.54 24.09 -29.68
C SER A 564 -20.51 24.69 -30.63
N MET A 565 -19.84 23.83 -31.39
CA MET A 565 -18.87 24.22 -32.44
C MET A 565 -18.87 23.19 -33.57
N ARG A 566 -18.80 23.65 -34.81
CA ARG A 566 -18.43 22.80 -35.95
C ARG A 566 -16.92 22.75 -36.07
N TRP A 567 -16.36 21.56 -36.20
CA TRP A 567 -14.93 21.35 -36.36
C TRP A 567 -14.65 20.36 -37.49
N ASN A 568 -13.77 20.74 -38.42
CA ASN A 568 -13.29 19.86 -39.48
C ASN A 568 -12.10 19.04 -38.98
N ALA A 569 -12.24 17.72 -38.92
CA ALA A 569 -11.22 16.81 -38.40
C ALA A 569 -10.29 16.36 -39.52
N THR A 570 -9.15 17.02 -39.70
CA THR A 570 -8.13 16.59 -40.67
C THR A 570 -7.22 15.47 -40.10
N PRO A 571 -6.60 14.63 -40.94
CA PRO A 571 -5.67 13.58 -40.52
C PRO A 571 -4.64 14.07 -39.49
N GLY A 572 -4.53 13.39 -38.35
CA GLY A 572 -3.59 13.71 -37.27
C GLY A 572 -3.90 15.00 -36.48
N ALA A 573 -4.96 15.74 -36.82
CA ALA A 573 -5.29 16.99 -36.14
C ALA A 573 -5.63 16.78 -34.67
N HIS A 574 -5.30 17.76 -33.82
CA HIS A 574 -5.66 17.75 -32.40
C HIS A 574 -6.40 19.03 -32.01
N LEU A 575 -7.72 18.93 -31.78
CA LEU A 575 -8.50 20.01 -31.22
C LEU A 575 -8.38 20.00 -29.68
N SER A 576 -7.77 21.04 -29.11
CA SER A 576 -7.74 21.26 -27.66
C SER A 576 -8.52 22.54 -27.31
N ARG A 577 -9.58 22.41 -26.51
CA ARG A 577 -10.46 23.55 -26.17
C ARG A 577 -10.82 23.58 -24.68
N LYS A 578 -10.73 24.77 -24.08
CA LYS A 578 -11.30 25.10 -22.76
C LYS A 578 -12.58 25.92 -22.97
N VAL A 579 -13.69 25.44 -22.43
CA VAL A 579 -15.03 26.00 -22.65
C VAL A 579 -15.61 26.51 -21.33
N LYS A 580 -16.01 27.79 -21.26
CA LYS A 580 -16.74 28.33 -20.11
C LYS A 580 -18.24 28.17 -20.34
N LEU A 581 -18.88 27.31 -19.57
CA LEU A 581 -20.34 27.14 -19.57
C LEU A 581 -20.94 28.12 -18.56
N VAL A 582 -21.79 29.01 -19.04
CA VAL A 582 -22.40 30.07 -18.24
C VAL A 582 -23.82 29.70 -17.83
N HIS A 583 -24.25 30.24 -16.69
CA HIS A 583 -25.65 30.19 -16.31
C HIS A 583 -26.44 31.11 -17.24
N GLY A 584 -27.52 30.58 -17.81
CA GLY A 584 -28.42 31.32 -18.67
C GLY A 584 -29.75 31.61 -18.01
N GLY A 585 -30.68 32.11 -18.82
CA GLY A 585 -32.12 32.01 -18.54
C GLY A 585 -32.77 31.02 -19.50
N ARG A 586 -33.89 30.43 -19.07
CA ARG A 586 -34.72 29.53 -19.88
C ARG A 586 -35.66 30.35 -20.73
N LEU A 587 -35.46 30.32 -22.04
CA LEU A 587 -36.30 30.97 -23.04
C LEU A 587 -37.41 30.01 -23.47
N ARG A 588 -38.66 30.34 -23.15
CA ARG A 588 -39.84 29.59 -23.59
C ARG A 588 -40.71 30.43 -24.54
N LEU A 589 -40.70 30.12 -25.83
CA LEU A 589 -41.51 30.80 -26.84
C LEU A 589 -42.55 29.85 -27.39
N VAL A 590 -43.82 30.22 -27.25
CA VAL A 590 -44.96 29.48 -27.80
C VAL A 590 -45.79 30.42 -28.63
N ALA A 591 -46.22 29.99 -29.80
CA ALA A 591 -47.14 30.73 -30.66
C ALA A 591 -48.45 29.95 -30.85
N ASN A 592 -49.55 30.66 -31.14
CA ASN A 592 -50.83 30.04 -31.51
C ASN A 592 -50.87 29.57 -32.97
N VAL A 593 -49.79 29.73 -33.72
CA VAL A 593 -49.62 29.29 -35.10
C VAL A 593 -48.23 28.66 -35.27
N PRO A 594 -48.05 27.70 -36.19
CA PRO A 594 -46.74 27.10 -36.45
C PRO A 594 -45.80 28.16 -37.04
N LEU A 595 -44.66 28.36 -36.38
CA LEU A 595 -43.63 29.34 -36.75
C LEU A 595 -42.25 28.72 -36.65
N LYS A 596 -41.36 29.22 -37.50
CA LYS A 596 -39.93 29.09 -37.33
C LYS A 596 -39.38 30.33 -36.63
N ALA A 597 -38.32 30.14 -35.87
CA ALA A 597 -37.59 31.18 -35.16
C ALA A 597 -36.11 31.09 -35.51
N GLN A 598 -35.51 32.23 -35.83
CA GLN A 598 -34.08 32.38 -35.93
C GLN A 598 -33.55 33.10 -34.69
N LEU A 599 -32.68 32.42 -33.95
CA LEU A 599 -32.03 32.89 -32.72
C LEU A 599 -30.50 32.79 -32.92
N GLY A 600 -29.86 33.92 -33.22
CA GLY A 600 -28.49 33.93 -33.73
C GLY A 600 -28.41 33.15 -35.05
N ASP A 601 -27.43 32.26 -35.18
CA ASP A 601 -27.22 31.44 -36.38
C ASP A 601 -28.07 30.16 -36.42
N VAL A 602 -28.96 29.97 -35.45
CA VAL A 602 -29.75 28.75 -35.30
C VAL A 602 -31.20 29.00 -35.68
N GLU A 603 -31.72 28.20 -36.62
CA GLU A 603 -33.13 28.10 -36.95
C GLU A 603 -33.81 27.01 -36.10
N LEU A 604 -34.99 27.28 -35.57
CA LEU A 604 -35.74 26.44 -34.63
C LEU A 604 -37.23 26.48 -34.96
N ASP A 605 -37.94 25.36 -34.79
CA ASP A 605 -39.40 25.35 -34.82
C ASP A 605 -39.96 25.75 -33.44
N LEU A 606 -41.09 26.47 -33.42
CA LEU A 606 -41.84 26.72 -32.17
C LEU A 606 -42.71 25.50 -31.81
N PRO A 607 -42.88 25.17 -30.51
CA PRO A 607 -42.40 25.93 -29.36
C PRO A 607 -40.89 25.75 -29.10
N ILE A 608 -40.23 26.86 -28.73
CA ILE A 608 -38.85 26.81 -28.23
C ILE A 608 -38.89 26.72 -26.71
N ASP A 609 -38.13 25.79 -26.14
CA ASP A 609 -37.84 25.74 -24.71
C ASP A 609 -36.37 25.37 -24.50
N ARG A 610 -35.51 26.38 -24.28
CA ARG A 610 -34.06 26.16 -24.16
C ARG A 610 -33.36 27.19 -23.29
N MET A 611 -32.18 26.82 -22.78
CA MET A 611 -31.27 27.75 -22.11
C MET A 611 -30.59 28.66 -23.14
N VAL A 612 -30.54 29.96 -22.84
CA VAL A 612 -29.83 30.98 -23.62
C VAL A 612 -28.97 31.85 -22.72
N ALA A 613 -27.88 32.40 -23.26
CA ALA A 613 -27.00 33.29 -22.51
C ALA A 613 -27.75 34.53 -22.01
N PRO A 614 -27.40 35.10 -20.83
CA PRO A 614 -27.97 36.36 -20.40
C PRO A 614 -27.66 37.47 -21.42
N GLY A 615 -28.62 38.33 -21.72
CA GLY A 615 -28.48 39.39 -22.71
C GLY A 615 -29.77 39.72 -23.45
N VAL A 616 -29.66 40.62 -24.42
CA VAL A 616 -30.76 40.98 -25.32
C VAL A 616 -30.66 40.12 -26.58
N HIS A 617 -31.67 39.31 -26.82
CA HIS A 617 -31.81 38.44 -27.99
C HIS A 617 -32.84 39.03 -28.95
N VAL A 618 -32.49 39.13 -30.23
CA VAL A 618 -33.43 39.44 -31.30
C VAL A 618 -33.84 38.13 -31.95
N VAL A 619 -35.10 37.75 -31.83
CA VAL A 619 -35.64 36.53 -32.44
C VAL A 619 -36.48 36.92 -33.65
N ARG A 620 -36.06 36.49 -34.84
CA ARG A 620 -36.89 36.60 -36.05
C ARG A 620 -37.84 35.43 -36.10
N LEU A 621 -39.13 35.69 -36.16
CA LEU A 621 -40.20 34.71 -36.27
C LEU A 621 -40.76 34.77 -37.67
N PHE A 622 -40.84 33.63 -38.34
CA PHE A 622 -41.30 33.59 -39.72
C PHE A 622 -42.06 32.32 -40.06
N SER A 623 -42.93 32.40 -41.06
CA SER A 623 -43.66 31.27 -41.62
C SER A 623 -44.19 31.63 -43.01
N ARG A 624 -44.22 30.66 -43.93
CA ARG A 624 -44.82 30.82 -45.28
C ARG A 624 -46.32 30.49 -45.31
N TRP A 625 -46.80 29.57 -44.45
CA TRP A 625 -48.20 29.14 -44.33
C TRP A 625 -48.54 28.78 -42.87
N PRO A 626 -49.78 29.00 -42.38
CA PRO A 626 -50.93 29.52 -43.11
C PRO A 626 -51.06 31.05 -43.10
N LEU A 627 -50.20 31.77 -42.36
CA LEU A 627 -50.38 33.21 -42.14
C LEU A 627 -49.37 34.12 -42.83
N ARG A 628 -48.24 33.66 -43.37
CA ARG A 628 -47.16 34.55 -43.87
C ARG A 628 -46.68 35.54 -42.81
N VAL A 629 -45.91 35.02 -41.85
CA VAL A 629 -45.34 35.81 -40.74
C VAL A 629 -43.89 36.15 -41.06
N ASP A 630 -43.47 37.38 -40.76
CA ASP A 630 -42.07 37.80 -40.67
C ASP A 630 -41.98 38.97 -39.69
N THR A 631 -41.60 38.69 -38.45
CA THR A 631 -41.50 39.70 -37.39
C THR A 631 -40.28 39.47 -36.52
N ARG A 632 -39.77 40.52 -35.87
CA ARG A 632 -38.64 40.42 -34.93
C ARG A 632 -39.08 40.84 -33.56
N ILE A 633 -38.79 40.02 -32.56
CA ILE A 633 -39.03 40.36 -31.15
C ILE A 633 -37.70 40.51 -30.43
N LYS A 634 -37.55 41.60 -29.66
CA LYS A 634 -36.46 41.79 -28.72
C LYS A 634 -36.85 41.15 -27.38
N LEU A 635 -35.94 40.38 -26.82
CA LEU A 635 -36.14 39.61 -25.60
C LEU A 635 -34.92 39.81 -24.69
N ARG A 636 -35.14 40.26 -23.46
CA ARG A 636 -34.06 40.42 -22.48
C ARG A 636 -34.11 39.24 -21.50
N VAL A 637 -33.08 38.41 -21.53
CA VAL A 637 -32.95 37.24 -20.65
C VAL A 637 -31.89 37.54 -19.59
N ARG A 638 -32.21 37.41 -18.31
CA ARG A 638 -31.23 37.49 -17.21
C ARG A 638 -30.85 36.08 -16.72
N ARG A 639 -29.83 36.02 -15.88
CA ARG A 639 -29.35 34.77 -15.28
C ARG A 639 -30.44 34.20 -14.37
N GLY A 640 -30.80 32.93 -14.56
CA GLY A 640 -31.82 32.25 -13.75
C GLY A 640 -33.27 32.56 -14.17
N ASP A 641 -33.50 33.52 -15.07
CA ASP A 641 -34.84 33.86 -15.53
C ASP A 641 -35.49 32.67 -16.26
N VAL A 642 -36.77 32.44 -16.01
CA VAL A 642 -37.63 31.67 -16.92
C VAL A 642 -38.45 32.67 -17.72
N MET A 643 -37.94 33.08 -18.87
CA MET A 643 -38.61 34.05 -19.72
C MET A 643 -39.55 33.32 -20.69
N ALA A 644 -40.82 33.23 -20.29
CA ALA A 644 -41.88 32.63 -21.09
C ALA A 644 -42.70 33.70 -21.81
N ARG A 645 -42.81 33.60 -23.15
CA ARG A 645 -43.65 34.49 -23.95
C ARG A 645 -44.62 33.68 -24.81
N LYS A 646 -45.91 33.91 -24.59
CA LYS A 646 -47.00 33.40 -25.43
C LYS A 646 -47.31 34.44 -26.51
N LEU A 647 -46.87 34.15 -27.73
CA LEU A 647 -47.06 34.99 -28.89
C LEU A 647 -48.40 34.66 -29.55
N ARG A 648 -49.21 35.69 -29.77
CA ARG A 648 -50.54 35.55 -30.37
C ARG A 648 -50.49 36.27 -31.69
N PHE A 649 -50.77 35.56 -32.78
CA PHE A 649 -50.88 36.09 -34.12
C PHE A 649 -52.33 36.03 -34.58
N THR A 650 -52.74 37.02 -35.34
CA THR A 650 -54.01 37.04 -36.04
C THR A 650 -53.81 37.27 -37.54
N LYS A 651 -54.72 36.73 -38.34
CA LYS A 651 -54.74 36.93 -39.79
C LYS A 651 -55.30 38.32 -40.08
N VAL A 652 -54.53 39.15 -40.76
CA VAL A 652 -54.99 40.44 -41.30
C VAL A 652 -55.04 40.31 -42.81
N SER A 653 -56.18 40.68 -43.39
CA SER A 653 -56.39 40.64 -44.84
C SER A 653 -57.03 41.92 -45.34
N VAL A 654 -56.74 42.29 -46.59
CA VAL A 654 -57.34 43.48 -47.22
C VAL A 654 -58.41 43.05 -48.21
N LYS A 655 -59.61 43.60 -48.05
CA LYS A 655 -60.76 43.29 -48.91
C LYS A 655 -60.58 43.85 -50.32
N GLN A 656 -60.15 45.11 -50.43
CA GLN A 656 -60.07 45.85 -51.69
C GLN A 656 -58.96 45.31 -52.62
N LYS A 657 -59.29 45.14 -53.91
CA LYS A 657 -58.37 44.62 -54.94
C LYS A 657 -57.18 45.56 -55.15
N GLY A 658 -55.98 44.99 -55.26
CA GLY A 658 -54.73 45.72 -55.49
C GLY A 658 -54.08 46.30 -54.23
N TRP A 659 -54.81 46.38 -53.11
CA TRP A 659 -54.23 46.71 -51.80
C TRP A 659 -53.72 45.46 -51.09
N GLN A 660 -52.62 45.64 -50.37
CA GLN A 660 -51.89 44.59 -49.68
C GLN A 660 -51.40 45.12 -48.34
N VAL A 661 -51.16 44.23 -47.39
CA VAL A 661 -50.49 44.54 -46.12
C VAL A 661 -48.98 44.45 -46.33
N ALA A 662 -48.24 45.51 -45.99
CA ALA A 662 -46.78 45.45 -45.95
C ALA A 662 -46.32 44.53 -44.81
N HIS A 663 -45.38 43.62 -45.09
CA HIS A 663 -44.80 42.72 -44.09
C HIS A 663 -43.36 42.38 -44.48
N GLY A 664 -42.43 42.46 -43.53
CA GLY A 664 -41.00 42.26 -43.81
C GLY A 664 -40.50 43.15 -44.95
N SER A 665 -39.87 42.56 -45.96
CA SER A 665 -39.41 43.23 -47.19
C SER A 665 -40.45 43.25 -48.32
N GLY A 666 -41.66 42.72 -48.10
CA GLY A 666 -42.67 42.55 -49.15
C GLY A 666 -44.05 43.05 -48.75
N SER A 667 -45.05 42.66 -49.55
CA SER A 667 -46.47 42.90 -49.24
C SER A 667 -47.31 41.71 -49.70
N ALA A 668 -48.43 41.46 -49.01
CA ALA A 668 -49.33 40.37 -49.36
C ALA A 668 -50.78 40.73 -49.02
N ARG A 669 -51.74 40.13 -49.72
CA ARG A 669 -53.17 40.34 -49.47
C ARG A 669 -53.61 39.87 -48.08
N SER A 670 -52.91 38.89 -47.52
CA SER A 670 -53.12 38.38 -46.17
C SER A 670 -51.77 38.09 -45.50
N VAL A 671 -51.62 38.53 -44.25
CA VAL A 671 -50.42 38.33 -43.42
C VAL A 671 -50.80 38.02 -41.97
N GLY A 672 -49.90 37.42 -41.22
CA GLY A 672 -50.05 37.16 -39.79
C GLY A 672 -49.33 38.23 -39.00
N LEU A 673 -50.07 38.99 -38.21
CA LEU A 673 -49.51 40.03 -37.34
C LEU A 673 -49.72 39.66 -35.88
N LEU A 674 -48.83 40.13 -35.00
CA LEU A 674 -48.98 39.95 -33.56
C LEU A 674 -50.26 40.63 -33.07
N ALA A 675 -51.00 40.00 -32.17
CA ALA A 675 -52.31 40.44 -31.67
C ALA A 675 -52.16 41.50 -30.58
N TYR A 676 -51.93 42.75 -31.01
CA TYR A 676 -52.00 43.96 -30.20
C TYR A 676 -52.30 45.16 -31.11
N LYS A 677 -52.71 46.28 -30.50
CA LYS A 677 -52.98 47.53 -31.20
C LYS A 677 -51.71 48.07 -31.88
N GLN A 678 -51.70 48.12 -33.22
CA GLN A 678 -50.52 48.53 -33.98
C GLN A 678 -50.87 49.26 -35.26
N GLN A 679 -49.96 50.14 -35.69
CA GLN A 679 -50.02 50.75 -37.01
C GLN A 679 -49.56 49.77 -38.09
N VAL A 680 -50.43 49.55 -39.07
CA VAL A 680 -50.21 48.64 -40.19
C VAL A 680 -50.18 49.45 -41.48
N LYS A 681 -49.08 49.33 -42.22
CA LYS A 681 -48.95 49.98 -43.53
C LYS A 681 -49.64 49.12 -44.59
N LEU A 682 -50.67 49.67 -45.21
CA LEU A 682 -51.33 49.12 -46.38
C LEU A 682 -50.74 49.78 -47.61
N VAL A 683 -50.44 49.00 -48.64
CA VAL A 683 -49.82 49.47 -49.88
C VAL A 683 -50.62 49.01 -51.07
N ASN A 684 -50.71 49.84 -52.09
CA ASN A 684 -51.17 49.48 -53.41
C ASN A 684 -50.01 49.67 -54.38
N PRO A 685 -49.22 48.61 -54.66
CA PRO A 685 -48.02 48.72 -55.47
C PRO A 685 -48.28 49.27 -56.87
N ARG A 686 -49.42 48.88 -57.48
CA ARG A 686 -49.81 49.32 -58.82
C ARG A 686 -50.13 50.81 -58.88
N LYS A 687 -50.81 51.33 -57.85
CA LYS A 687 -51.19 52.74 -57.77
C LYS A 687 -50.14 53.60 -57.06
N LYS A 688 -49.01 53.03 -56.62
CA LYS A 688 -47.99 53.68 -55.76
C LYS A 688 -48.58 54.42 -54.56
N LYS A 689 -49.69 53.93 -54.00
CA LYS A 689 -50.36 54.52 -52.82
C LYS A 689 -50.04 53.72 -51.57
N SER A 690 -49.98 54.38 -50.42
CA SER A 690 -49.93 53.71 -49.12
C SER A 690 -50.78 54.43 -48.09
N ARG A 691 -51.27 53.70 -47.10
CA ARG A 691 -52.02 54.22 -45.96
C ARG A 691 -51.54 53.54 -44.69
N LEU A 692 -51.36 54.31 -43.63
CA LEU A 692 -51.08 53.77 -42.31
C LEU A 692 -52.41 53.66 -41.57
N VAL A 693 -52.71 52.48 -41.03
CA VAL A 693 -53.97 52.21 -40.36
C VAL A 693 -53.68 51.66 -38.98
N GLU A 694 -54.27 52.27 -37.96
CA GLU A 694 -54.22 51.71 -36.62
C GLU A 694 -55.24 50.57 -36.51
N LEU A 695 -54.76 49.35 -36.25
CA LEU A 695 -55.59 48.17 -36.10
C LEU A 695 -55.50 47.64 -34.67
N ASP A 696 -56.65 47.44 -34.03
CA ASP A 696 -56.74 46.70 -32.78
C ASP A 696 -56.91 45.21 -33.07
N LEU A 697 -55.82 44.47 -32.93
CA LEU A 697 -55.75 43.06 -33.29
C LEU A 697 -56.00 42.18 -32.06
N SER A 698 -57.21 41.64 -31.96
CA SER A 698 -57.55 40.68 -30.90
C SER A 698 -57.08 39.25 -31.22
N LYS A 699 -56.88 38.43 -30.18
CA LYS A 699 -56.33 37.07 -30.31
C LYS A 699 -57.22 36.21 -31.21
N GLY A 700 -56.65 35.69 -32.30
CA GLY A 700 -57.23 34.61 -33.10
C GLY A 700 -58.46 35.00 -33.92
N LYS A 701 -59.01 36.22 -33.76
CA LYS A 701 -60.09 36.73 -34.60
C LYS A 701 -59.49 37.39 -35.84
N PRO A 702 -59.75 36.86 -37.05
CA PRO A 702 -59.22 37.46 -38.28
C PRO A 702 -59.78 38.87 -38.47
N VAL A 703 -58.94 39.77 -38.95
CA VAL A 703 -59.32 41.15 -39.27
C VAL A 703 -59.30 41.34 -40.77
N VAL A 704 -60.41 41.80 -41.32
CA VAL A 704 -60.55 42.18 -42.73
C VAL A 704 -60.61 43.69 -42.80
N VAL A 705 -59.59 44.30 -43.41
CA VAL A 705 -59.54 45.75 -43.58
C VAL A 705 -60.26 46.12 -44.87
N ASP A 706 -61.31 46.95 -44.73
CA ASP A 706 -62.06 47.53 -45.82
C ASP A 706 -61.59 48.98 -46.04
N ILE A 707 -60.84 49.21 -47.12
CA ILE A 707 -60.19 50.51 -47.38
C ILE A 707 -61.21 51.63 -47.55
N ASP A 708 -62.40 51.32 -48.05
CA ASP A 708 -63.45 52.32 -48.34
C ASP A 708 -64.17 52.75 -47.04
N LYS A 709 -64.09 51.93 -45.98
CA LYS A 709 -64.61 52.25 -44.64
C LYS A 709 -63.59 52.96 -43.75
N LEU A 710 -62.34 53.08 -44.19
CA LEU A 710 -61.33 53.90 -43.55
C LEU A 710 -61.59 55.35 -43.96
N ALA A 711 -62.53 56.01 -43.29
CA ALA A 711 -62.80 57.43 -43.48
C ALA A 711 -61.49 58.22 -43.38
N THR A 712 -61.26 59.12 -44.32
CA THR A 712 -60.19 60.12 -44.27
C THR A 712 -60.35 60.94 -42.99
N LYS A 713 -59.52 60.64 -42.00
CA LYS A 713 -59.17 61.53 -40.90
C LYS A 713 -57.72 61.93 -41.06
#